data_AF-A0A2N2N719-F1
#
_entry.id   AF-A0A2N2N719-F1
#
_cell.length_a   1.000
_cell.length_b   1.000
_cell.length_c   1.000
_cell.angle_alpha   90.00
_cell.angle_beta   90.00
_cell.angle_gamma   90.00
#
_symmetry.space_group_name_H-M   'P 1'
#
loop_
_entity.id
_entity.type
_entity.pdbx_description
1 polymer ?
#
loop_
_entity_poly.entity_id
_entity_poly.type
_entity_poly.pdbx_seq_one_letter_code
_entity_poly.pdbx_strand_id
1 'polypeptide(L)'
;MDPLAELINQIRSGNVILWAGSGFSRYAGYPDGKKLAEIIKDNAQEPDSEYFKDKQQLIDVAQEFTELYGSERLIEILESVFNEEPTSLQYHQLLTQIPQIACIITTNYDMLFEEAYGDRICSVVKDPDIPKSKVQDKVVIYKIHGSLQFSDTIIITKDDYRDFYANLDSLVWTKVKTLISEYTILFLGYAFDDIDIQYLFDNVFKKLGDAPKEIFWISPNLPQHKLEYYSKEYPIRYINSTAEEAIPKIKERVDKSLIVDAERGYVRPITVSKVLENRGFIAEFRTGSKGTHITSVGVKDPDSPNAGIGLKLSLKPLAREHGEIEKLYDLFSGRNFDEVQIASENYSILFKASAGGIDVPIPDGTEAAHLTITCQPVRKFTSSVTLKRSERCITNIKTEVFASNYTVQVVLFHPGFKIILTPTEETENIWQMEISFEKPKDVLMGKEIFGFFDDWTKDDEMLISSDLADMCIPIPFPRGSMPKDIIEYIKLNSYVYLSLFRIQQFYGIRFDLKGAEPILKNDLDVMGEILTAIDDKGKQLDAISAKIQADKYDAFRQRINPVMGPLCITNKRILRCKLLNHDFELGYGIIDGQNMYISNEDEIKSSLENGESEIKVTFKSKTGDLYLRYCKDEGTRSPLPE
;
A
#
# COMPACT_ATOMS: atom_id res chain seq x y z
N MET A 1 -16.82 6.60 30.75
CA MET A 1 -16.67 6.38 29.30
C MET A 1 -17.98 6.79 28.64
N ASP A 2 -17.99 7.11 27.35
CA ASP A 2 -19.21 7.47 26.62
C ASP A 2 -20.12 6.24 26.47
N PRO A 3 -21.33 6.22 27.06
CA PRO A 3 -22.21 5.06 27.01
C PRO A 3 -22.60 4.65 25.58
N LEU A 4 -22.68 5.59 24.64
CA LEU A 4 -22.99 5.27 23.24
C LEU A 4 -21.84 4.49 22.59
N ALA A 5 -20.59 4.85 22.87
CA ALA A 5 -19.43 4.12 22.37
C ALA A 5 -19.34 2.70 22.95
N GLU A 6 -19.68 2.52 24.23
CA GLU A 6 -19.77 1.20 24.87
C GLU A 6 -20.85 0.34 24.21
N LEU A 7 -22.06 0.88 24.04
CA LEU A 7 -23.17 0.22 23.35
C LEU A 7 -22.75 -0.26 21.95
N ILE A 8 -22.13 0.60 21.16
CA ILE A 8 -21.69 0.27 19.80
C ILE A 8 -20.70 -0.92 19.81
N ASN A 9 -19.77 -0.97 20.76
CA ASN A 9 -18.84 -2.10 20.87
C ASN A 9 -19.55 -3.41 21.24
N GLN A 10 -20.58 -3.35 22.08
CA GLN A 10 -21.40 -4.52 22.40
C GLN A 10 -22.28 -4.96 21.21
N ILE A 11 -22.84 -4.01 20.45
CA ILE A 11 -23.55 -4.31 19.19
C ILE A 11 -22.60 -5.00 18.21
N ARG A 12 -21.40 -4.45 18.00
CA ARG A 12 -20.41 -5.02 17.06
C ARG A 12 -20.02 -6.46 17.37
N SER A 13 -20.02 -6.85 18.65
CA SER A 13 -19.71 -8.21 19.09
C SER A 13 -20.92 -9.16 19.09
N GLY A 14 -22.11 -8.69 18.66
CA GLY A 14 -23.33 -9.50 18.61
C GLY A 14 -23.95 -9.80 19.98
N ASN A 15 -23.60 -9.01 21.00
CA ASN A 15 -24.01 -9.25 22.39
C ASN A 15 -25.25 -8.43 22.82
N VAL A 16 -25.92 -7.76 21.88
CA VAL A 16 -27.04 -6.85 22.17
C VAL A 16 -28.33 -7.34 21.53
N ILE A 17 -29.41 -7.33 22.32
CA ILE A 17 -30.78 -7.53 21.86
C ILE A 17 -31.48 -6.18 21.85
N LEU A 18 -32.17 -5.88 20.76
CA LEU A 18 -33.00 -4.69 20.66
C LEU A 18 -34.35 -4.95 21.33
N TRP A 19 -34.72 -4.11 22.29
CA TRP A 19 -36.06 -4.04 22.86
C TRP A 19 -36.75 -2.75 22.38
N ALA A 20 -37.74 -2.88 21.50
CA ALA A 20 -38.42 -1.76 20.87
C ALA A 20 -39.85 -1.59 21.40
N GLY A 21 -40.19 -0.38 21.86
CA GLY A 21 -41.54 0.00 22.29
C GLY A 21 -42.27 0.90 21.29
N SER A 22 -43.51 1.26 21.63
CA SER A 22 -44.41 2.00 20.75
C SER A 22 -43.91 3.42 20.46
N GLY A 23 -43.08 3.97 21.34
CA GLY A 23 -42.41 5.25 21.14
C GLY A 23 -41.47 5.23 19.92
N PHE A 24 -40.98 4.07 19.49
CA PHE A 24 -40.16 3.94 18.28
C PHE A 24 -41.00 4.02 17.01
N SER A 25 -42.27 3.62 17.04
CA SER A 25 -43.17 3.68 15.87
C SER A 25 -43.77 5.09 15.64
N ARG A 26 -43.56 6.05 16.55
CA ARG A 26 -44.15 7.40 16.46
C ARG A 26 -43.75 8.17 15.20
N TYR A 27 -42.49 8.06 14.76
CA TYR A 27 -42.04 8.74 13.54
C TYR A 27 -42.71 8.19 12.27
N ALA A 28 -43.20 6.95 12.33
CA ALA A 28 -43.92 6.29 11.24
C ALA A 28 -45.40 6.67 11.22
N GLY A 29 -45.86 7.51 12.15
CA GLY A 29 -47.26 7.95 12.25
C GLY A 29 -48.12 7.11 13.20
N TYR A 30 -47.57 6.07 13.82
CA TYR A 30 -48.34 5.19 14.71
C TYR A 30 -48.42 5.72 16.13
N PRO A 31 -49.56 5.50 16.83
CA PRO A 31 -49.76 6.03 18.17
C PRO A 31 -48.91 5.28 19.21
N ASP A 32 -48.46 6.01 20.24
CA ASP A 32 -48.02 5.36 21.47
C ASP A 32 -49.23 4.95 22.33
N GLY A 33 -48.99 4.25 23.44
CA GLY A 33 -50.09 3.75 24.29
C GLY A 33 -51.02 4.84 24.81
N LYS A 34 -50.54 6.07 25.03
CA LYS A 34 -51.39 7.19 25.46
C LYS A 34 -52.28 7.65 24.32
N LYS A 35 -51.72 7.81 23.12
CA LYS A 35 -52.51 8.21 21.96
C LYS A 35 -53.50 7.13 21.52
N LEU A 36 -53.13 5.86 21.67
CA LEU A 36 -54.02 4.74 21.40
C LEU A 36 -55.22 4.71 22.36
N ALA A 37 -54.99 5.01 23.64
CA ALA A 37 -56.06 5.15 24.62
C ALA A 37 -57.05 6.26 24.20
N GLU A 38 -56.57 7.42 23.75
CA GLU A 38 -57.45 8.48 23.22
C GLU A 38 -58.29 8.01 22.02
N ILE A 39 -57.67 7.33 21.05
CA ILE A 39 -58.37 6.82 19.86
C ILE A 39 -59.49 5.83 20.24
N ILE A 40 -59.24 4.94 21.21
CA ILE A 40 -60.26 3.99 21.68
C ILE A 40 -61.44 4.74 22.31
N LYS A 41 -61.18 5.77 23.13
CA LYS A 41 -62.24 6.59 23.74
C LYS A 41 -63.06 7.35 22.71
N ASP A 42 -62.42 7.89 21.68
CA ASP A 42 -63.08 8.65 20.62
C ASP A 42 -64.06 7.77 19.80
N ASN A 43 -63.92 6.45 19.89
CA ASN A 43 -64.83 5.48 19.29
C ASN A 43 -65.99 5.04 20.21
N ALA A 44 -66.04 5.51 21.46
CA ALA A 44 -67.18 5.27 22.35
C ALA A 44 -68.39 6.14 21.94
N GLN A 45 -69.60 5.59 22.06
CA GLN A 45 -70.84 6.28 21.75
C GLN A 45 -71.41 7.00 22.97
N GLU A 46 -72.18 8.06 22.78
CA GLU A 46 -72.91 8.73 23.88
C GLU A 46 -73.97 7.78 24.47
N PRO A 47 -74.10 7.63 25.81
CA PRO A 47 -73.48 8.46 26.87
C PRO A 47 -72.14 7.93 27.41
N ASP A 48 -71.62 6.82 26.90
CA ASP A 48 -70.41 6.17 27.43
C ASP A 48 -69.16 7.02 27.25
N SER A 49 -69.12 7.90 26.24
CA SER A 49 -68.02 8.84 26.00
C SER A 49 -67.70 9.68 27.24
N GLU A 50 -68.69 10.05 28.06
CA GLU A 50 -68.49 10.79 29.32
C GLU A 50 -67.77 9.94 30.38
N TYR A 51 -68.07 8.64 30.43
CA TYR A 51 -67.46 7.70 31.38
C TYR A 51 -65.95 7.50 31.15
N PHE A 52 -65.51 7.64 29.90
CA PHE A 52 -64.10 7.48 29.53
C PHE A 52 -63.22 8.71 29.79
N LYS A 53 -63.80 9.89 30.06
CA LYS A 53 -63.03 11.16 30.17
C LYS A 53 -61.93 11.13 31.23
N ASP A 54 -62.21 10.53 32.40
CA ASP A 54 -61.29 10.51 33.53
C ASP A 54 -60.29 9.35 33.49
N LYS A 55 -60.48 8.35 32.61
CA LYS A 55 -59.56 7.22 32.47
C LYS A 55 -58.38 7.63 31.61
N GLN A 56 -57.14 7.33 32.00
CA GLN A 56 -55.94 7.76 31.24
C GLN A 56 -55.06 6.61 30.79
N GLN A 57 -55.10 5.47 31.49
CA GLN A 57 -54.26 4.31 31.19
C GLN A 57 -54.90 3.46 30.10
N LEU A 58 -54.07 3.01 29.14
CA LEU A 58 -54.52 2.19 28.02
C LEU A 58 -55.22 0.91 28.49
N ILE A 59 -54.65 0.22 29.48
CA ILE A 59 -55.18 -1.05 30.00
C ILE A 59 -56.58 -0.87 30.59
N ASP A 60 -56.79 0.21 31.35
CA ASP A 60 -58.10 0.55 31.93
C ASP A 60 -59.12 0.89 30.84
N VAL A 61 -58.71 1.70 29.86
CA VAL A 61 -59.58 2.11 28.75
C VAL A 61 -59.97 0.90 27.90
N ALA A 62 -59.02 0.04 27.55
CA ALA A 62 -59.25 -1.14 26.73
C ALA A 62 -60.15 -2.17 27.42
N GLN A 63 -59.96 -2.40 28.73
CA GLN A 63 -60.84 -3.31 29.50
C GLN A 63 -62.28 -2.82 29.46
N GLU A 64 -62.51 -1.56 29.82
CA GLU A 64 -63.86 -1.00 29.94
C GLU A 64 -64.54 -0.89 28.57
N PHE A 65 -63.77 -0.55 27.54
CA PHE A 65 -64.27 -0.57 26.17
C PHE A 65 -64.68 -1.97 25.74
N THR A 66 -63.89 -2.99 26.08
CA THR A 66 -64.19 -4.39 25.78
C THR A 66 -65.44 -4.87 26.52
N GLU A 67 -65.64 -4.46 27.78
CA GLU A 67 -66.84 -4.79 28.56
C GLU A 67 -68.12 -4.18 27.97
N LEU A 68 -68.03 -2.96 27.41
CA LEU A 68 -69.17 -2.25 26.84
C LEU A 68 -69.46 -2.63 25.37
N TYR A 69 -68.42 -2.80 24.56
CA TYR A 69 -68.53 -2.93 23.09
C TYR A 69 -68.04 -4.27 22.54
N GLY A 70 -67.46 -5.12 23.39
CA GLY A 70 -66.88 -6.40 23.00
C GLY A 70 -65.46 -6.30 22.44
N SER A 71 -64.74 -7.41 22.46
CA SER A 71 -63.35 -7.50 22.01
C SER A 71 -63.22 -7.34 20.49
N GLU A 72 -64.18 -7.84 19.71
CA GLU A 72 -64.19 -7.71 18.24
C GLU A 72 -64.10 -6.24 17.82
N ARG A 73 -64.86 -5.35 18.48
CA ARG A 73 -64.85 -3.92 18.17
C ARG A 73 -63.52 -3.25 18.54
N LEU A 74 -62.90 -3.66 19.64
CA LEU A 74 -61.56 -3.18 20.00
C LEU A 74 -60.54 -3.59 18.94
N ILE A 75 -60.57 -4.85 18.49
CA ILE A 75 -59.69 -5.35 17.42
C ILE A 75 -59.91 -4.57 16.11
N GLU A 76 -61.15 -4.29 15.72
CA GLU A 76 -61.45 -3.45 14.54
C GLU A 76 -60.80 -2.06 14.63
N ILE A 77 -60.80 -1.45 15.82
CA ILE A 77 -60.12 -0.16 16.05
C ILE A 77 -58.60 -0.34 15.87
N LEU A 78 -58.00 -1.36 16.49
CA LEU A 78 -56.56 -1.62 16.35
C LEU A 78 -56.18 -1.87 14.88
N GLU A 79 -56.95 -2.67 14.16
CA GLU A 79 -56.76 -2.91 12.72
C GLU A 79 -56.88 -1.61 11.92
N SER A 80 -57.86 -0.76 12.23
CA SER A 80 -58.03 0.53 11.55
C SER A 80 -56.87 1.49 11.75
N VAL A 81 -56.16 1.39 12.88
CA VAL A 81 -55.03 2.27 13.23
C VAL A 81 -53.72 1.76 12.64
N PHE A 82 -53.45 0.47 12.79
CA PHE A 82 -52.14 -0.12 12.50
C PHE A 82 -52.04 -0.79 11.12
N ASN A 83 -53.15 -0.92 10.38
CA ASN A 83 -53.11 -1.30 8.96
C ASN A 83 -53.02 -0.06 8.03
N GLU A 84 -53.03 1.16 8.56
CA GLU A 84 -52.74 2.35 7.75
C GLU A 84 -51.27 2.33 7.29
N GLU A 85 -51.02 2.78 6.05
CA GLU A 85 -49.66 2.86 5.52
C GLU A 85 -48.77 3.76 6.40
N PRO A 86 -47.58 3.29 6.81
CA PRO A 86 -46.70 4.10 7.64
C PRO A 86 -46.19 5.32 6.86
N THR A 87 -46.14 6.46 7.54
CA THR A 87 -45.60 7.71 6.97
C THR A 87 -44.13 7.56 6.58
N SER A 88 -43.38 6.70 7.28
CA SER A 88 -41.98 6.40 6.99
C SER A 88 -41.54 5.07 7.59
N LEU A 89 -40.66 4.35 6.89
CA LEU A 89 -39.97 3.15 7.38
C LEU A 89 -38.45 3.38 7.60
N GLN A 90 -38.00 4.63 7.52
CA GLN A 90 -36.57 4.96 7.44
C GLN A 90 -35.71 4.31 8.54
N TYR A 91 -36.10 4.44 9.81
CA TYR A 91 -35.27 3.95 10.92
C TYR A 91 -35.38 2.43 11.10
N HIS A 92 -36.53 1.83 10.80
CA HIS A 92 -36.67 0.37 10.69
C HIS A 92 -35.76 -0.17 9.58
N GLN A 93 -35.73 0.47 8.41
CA GLN A 93 -34.84 0.14 7.30
C GLN A 93 -33.36 0.32 7.64
N LEU A 94 -33.00 1.33 8.44
CA LEU A 94 -31.61 1.49 8.91
C LEU A 94 -31.17 0.35 9.82
N LEU A 95 -32.06 -0.16 10.70
CA LEU A 95 -31.77 -1.33 11.54
C LEU A 95 -31.50 -2.60 10.71
N THR A 96 -32.16 -2.76 9.55
CA THR A 96 -31.89 -3.89 8.63
C THR A 96 -30.44 -3.93 8.13
N GLN A 97 -29.74 -2.80 8.20
CA GLN A 97 -28.36 -2.64 7.74
C GLN A 97 -27.34 -2.85 8.86
N ILE A 98 -27.77 -3.23 10.07
CA ILE A 98 -26.92 -3.54 11.22
C ILE A 98 -26.99 -5.07 11.45
N PRO A 99 -26.17 -5.88 10.74
CA PRO A 99 -26.32 -7.33 10.72
C PRO A 99 -26.07 -8.01 12.08
N GLN A 100 -25.43 -7.32 13.03
CA GLN A 100 -25.16 -7.84 14.36
C GLN A 100 -26.39 -7.82 15.29
N ILE A 101 -27.42 -7.02 14.97
CA ILE A 101 -28.70 -7.06 15.70
C ILE A 101 -29.53 -8.21 15.10
N ALA A 102 -29.33 -9.41 15.63
CA ALA A 102 -29.98 -10.62 15.17
C ALA A 102 -31.29 -10.95 15.92
N CYS A 103 -31.56 -10.27 17.03
CA CYS A 103 -32.72 -10.53 17.88
C CYS A 103 -33.38 -9.22 18.30
N ILE A 104 -34.71 -9.19 18.16
CA ILE A 104 -35.57 -8.07 18.53
C ILE A 104 -36.65 -8.60 19.47
N ILE A 105 -36.96 -7.85 20.51
CA ILE A 105 -38.13 -8.06 21.36
C ILE A 105 -38.96 -6.78 21.25
N THR A 106 -40.27 -6.91 21.06
CA THR A 106 -41.15 -5.75 20.98
C THR A 106 -42.49 -5.99 21.65
N THR A 107 -43.02 -4.92 22.24
CA THR A 107 -44.39 -4.84 22.77
C THR A 107 -45.35 -4.22 21.76
N ASN A 108 -44.89 -3.95 20.53
CA ASN A 108 -45.70 -3.31 19.50
C ASN A 108 -46.55 -4.33 18.73
N TYR A 109 -47.78 -3.94 18.41
CA TYR A 109 -48.69 -4.76 17.61
C TYR A 109 -48.42 -4.62 16.11
N ASP A 110 -47.83 -3.51 15.68
CA ASP A 110 -47.53 -3.15 14.30
C ASP A 110 -46.58 -4.11 13.58
N MET A 111 -46.52 -4.00 12.24
CA MET A 111 -45.71 -4.86 11.36
C MET A 111 -44.50 -4.13 10.76
N LEU A 112 -44.06 -3.00 11.34
CA LEU A 112 -43.04 -2.13 10.73
C LEU A 112 -41.67 -2.81 10.60
N PHE A 113 -41.31 -3.68 11.56
CA PHE A 113 -40.10 -4.50 11.46
C PHE A 113 -40.22 -5.52 10.32
N GLU A 114 -41.35 -6.22 10.22
CA GLU A 114 -41.61 -7.18 9.17
C GLU A 114 -41.61 -6.55 7.78
N GLU A 115 -42.23 -5.38 7.62
CA GLU A 115 -42.21 -4.62 6.37
C GLU A 115 -40.79 -4.18 5.97
N ALA A 116 -39.99 -3.70 6.93
CA ALA A 116 -38.64 -3.24 6.64
C ALA A 116 -37.67 -4.40 6.32
N TYR A 117 -37.76 -5.52 7.05
CA TYR A 117 -36.85 -6.64 6.88
C TYR A 117 -37.26 -7.58 5.73
N GLY A 118 -38.55 -7.69 5.43
CA GLY A 118 -39.11 -8.64 4.46
C GLY A 118 -38.80 -10.08 4.85
N ASP A 119 -38.39 -10.92 3.90
CA ASP A 119 -38.06 -12.34 4.15
C ASP A 119 -36.88 -12.58 5.10
N ARG A 120 -36.16 -11.52 5.51
CA ARG A 120 -34.99 -11.59 6.40
C ARG A 120 -35.35 -11.62 7.89
N ILE A 121 -36.63 -11.58 8.25
CA ILE A 121 -37.08 -11.66 9.65
C ILE A 121 -38.06 -12.81 9.86
N CYS A 122 -38.12 -13.33 11.08
CA CYS A 122 -39.09 -14.32 11.52
C CYS A 122 -39.75 -13.88 12.83
N SER A 123 -41.07 -13.76 12.81
CA SER A 123 -41.87 -13.40 13.98
C SER A 123 -42.22 -14.62 14.82
N VAL A 124 -41.99 -14.50 16.13
CA VAL A 124 -42.37 -15.45 17.18
C VAL A 124 -43.38 -14.75 18.07
N VAL A 125 -44.64 -15.20 18.01
CA VAL A 125 -45.74 -14.60 18.77
C VAL A 125 -46.24 -15.58 19.84
N LYS A 126 -46.31 -16.88 19.50
CA LYS A 126 -46.77 -17.96 20.39
C LYS A 126 -45.82 -19.16 20.42
N ASP A 127 -46.02 -20.07 21.38
CA ASP A 127 -45.17 -21.25 21.60
C ASP A 127 -44.93 -22.10 20.34
N PRO A 128 -45.94 -22.39 19.49
CA PRO A 128 -45.73 -23.09 18.22
C PRO A 128 -44.81 -22.39 17.21
N ASP A 129 -44.54 -21.09 17.38
CA ASP A 129 -43.63 -20.33 16.51
C ASP A 129 -42.17 -20.50 16.90
N ILE A 130 -41.85 -21.00 18.09
CA ILE A 130 -40.47 -21.14 18.58
C ILE A 130 -39.53 -21.85 17.59
N PRO A 131 -39.93 -22.93 16.89
CA PRO A 131 -39.07 -23.56 15.89
C PRO A 131 -38.63 -22.62 14.75
N LYS A 132 -39.41 -21.57 14.43
CA LYS A 132 -39.08 -20.56 13.40
C LYS A 132 -37.83 -19.75 13.78
N SER A 133 -37.52 -19.63 15.08
CA SER A 133 -36.34 -18.89 15.58
C SER A 133 -34.99 -19.53 15.22
N LYS A 134 -34.97 -20.77 14.68
CA LYS A 134 -33.73 -21.49 14.32
C LYS A 134 -33.26 -21.25 12.88
N VAL A 135 -33.97 -20.45 12.08
CA VAL A 135 -33.59 -20.22 10.68
C VAL A 135 -32.30 -19.38 10.65
N GLN A 136 -31.24 -19.96 10.08
CA GLN A 136 -29.98 -19.26 9.89
C GLN A 136 -30.19 -18.02 9.01
N ASP A 137 -29.44 -16.96 9.30
CA ASP A 137 -29.36 -15.74 8.50
C ASP A 137 -30.63 -14.87 8.51
N LYS A 138 -31.54 -15.11 9.45
CA LYS A 138 -32.71 -14.26 9.69
C LYS A 138 -32.66 -13.63 11.08
N VAL A 139 -33.18 -12.41 11.17
CA VAL A 139 -33.48 -11.76 12.44
C VAL A 139 -34.70 -12.43 13.06
N VAL A 140 -34.67 -12.66 14.37
CA VAL A 140 -35.83 -13.18 15.10
C VAL A 140 -36.47 -12.04 15.88
N ILE A 141 -37.77 -11.83 15.70
CA ILE A 141 -38.54 -10.86 16.47
C ILE A 141 -39.53 -11.58 17.38
N TYR A 142 -39.45 -11.32 18.69
CA TYR A 142 -40.41 -11.79 19.68
C TYR A 142 -41.42 -10.69 19.94
N LYS A 143 -42.66 -10.90 19.50
CA LYS A 143 -43.78 -9.95 19.71
C LYS A 143 -44.55 -10.37 20.95
N ILE A 144 -44.07 -9.90 22.10
CA ILE A 144 -44.46 -10.46 23.40
C ILE A 144 -45.83 -10.00 23.88
N HIS A 145 -46.39 -8.94 23.30
CA HIS A 145 -47.78 -8.49 23.53
C HIS A 145 -48.72 -8.90 22.38
N GLY A 146 -48.31 -9.85 21.55
CA GLY A 146 -49.10 -10.31 20.41
C GLY A 146 -48.83 -9.54 19.12
N SER A 147 -49.59 -9.87 18.09
CA SER A 147 -49.48 -9.29 16.75
C SER A 147 -50.86 -9.15 16.13
N LEU A 148 -51.09 -8.09 15.34
CA LEU A 148 -52.37 -7.92 14.63
C LEU A 148 -52.68 -9.00 13.61
N GLN A 149 -51.65 -9.69 13.09
CA GLN A 149 -51.86 -10.87 12.25
C GLN A 149 -52.54 -12.04 12.99
N PHE A 150 -52.46 -12.05 14.32
CA PHE A 150 -53.04 -13.06 15.20
C PHE A 150 -53.76 -12.32 16.34
N SER A 151 -54.91 -11.72 16.03
CA SER A 151 -55.65 -10.85 16.95
C SER A 151 -55.97 -11.53 18.30
N ASP A 152 -56.11 -12.86 18.33
CA ASP A 152 -56.27 -13.69 19.52
C ASP A 152 -55.08 -13.68 20.48
N THR A 153 -53.93 -13.14 20.06
CA THR A 153 -52.70 -13.05 20.86
C THR A 153 -52.46 -11.66 21.46
N ILE A 154 -53.28 -10.67 21.14
CA ILE A 154 -53.08 -9.28 21.58
C ILE A 154 -53.28 -9.17 23.09
N ILE A 155 -52.36 -8.47 23.75
CA ILE A 155 -52.38 -8.25 25.20
C ILE A 155 -52.58 -6.77 25.46
N ILE A 156 -53.81 -6.37 25.80
CA ILE A 156 -54.14 -4.94 25.97
C ILE A 156 -55.12 -4.68 27.13
N THR A 157 -55.97 -5.65 27.47
CA THR A 157 -56.96 -5.55 28.56
C THR A 157 -56.43 -6.13 29.88
N LYS A 158 -57.09 -5.83 31.01
CA LYS A 158 -56.67 -6.36 32.32
C LYS A 158 -56.74 -7.88 32.37
N ASP A 159 -57.75 -8.45 31.71
CA ASP A 159 -57.90 -9.90 31.64
C ASP A 159 -56.78 -10.53 30.80
N ASP A 160 -56.39 -9.91 29.68
CA ASP A 160 -55.23 -10.38 28.89
C ASP A 160 -53.94 -10.36 29.73
N TYR A 161 -53.70 -9.28 30.48
CA TYR A 161 -52.53 -9.19 31.36
C TYR A 161 -52.60 -10.22 32.50
N ARG A 162 -53.78 -10.52 33.05
CA ARG A 162 -53.94 -11.59 34.05
C ARG A 162 -53.55 -12.95 33.46
N ASP A 163 -54.00 -13.25 32.25
CA ASP A 163 -53.67 -14.50 31.55
C ASP A 163 -52.19 -14.54 31.16
N PHE A 164 -51.61 -13.40 30.78
CA PHE A 164 -50.16 -13.24 30.57
C PHE A 164 -49.37 -13.66 31.80
N TYR A 165 -49.71 -13.13 32.98
CA TYR A 165 -49.00 -13.44 34.23
C TYR A 165 -49.17 -14.91 34.64
N ALA A 166 -50.35 -15.48 34.41
CA ALA A 166 -50.61 -16.89 34.68
C ALA A 166 -49.78 -17.84 33.79
N ASN A 167 -49.37 -17.38 32.60
CA ASN A 167 -48.69 -18.18 31.58
C ASN A 167 -47.21 -17.81 31.38
N LEU A 168 -46.56 -17.17 32.35
CA LEU A 168 -45.13 -16.81 32.27
C LEU A 168 -44.18 -18.01 32.15
N ASP A 169 -44.67 -19.23 32.36
CA ASP A 169 -43.91 -20.48 32.17
C ASP A 169 -44.00 -21.02 30.73
N SER A 170 -44.63 -20.29 29.79
CA SER A 170 -44.65 -20.65 28.36
C SER A 170 -43.25 -20.74 27.74
N LEU A 171 -43.15 -21.39 26.58
CA LEU A 171 -41.88 -21.54 25.87
C LEU A 171 -41.34 -20.19 25.36
N VAL A 172 -42.22 -19.32 24.86
CA VAL A 172 -41.85 -17.95 24.44
C VAL A 172 -41.29 -17.17 25.61
N TRP A 173 -41.96 -17.17 26.76
CA TRP A 173 -41.49 -16.45 27.94
C TRP A 173 -40.20 -17.02 28.52
N THR A 174 -40.06 -18.35 28.53
CA THR A 174 -38.82 -19.01 28.91
C THR A 174 -37.67 -18.55 28.01
N LYS A 175 -37.90 -18.48 26.70
CA LYS A 175 -36.90 -18.00 25.73
C LYS A 175 -36.54 -16.53 25.96
N VAL A 176 -37.53 -15.66 26.17
CA VAL A 176 -37.30 -14.24 26.48
C VAL A 176 -36.51 -14.07 27.78
N LYS A 177 -36.85 -14.81 28.84
CA LYS A 177 -36.09 -14.81 30.11
C LYS A 177 -34.63 -15.24 29.90
N THR A 178 -34.39 -16.27 29.10
CA THR A 178 -33.02 -16.69 28.73
C THR A 178 -32.28 -15.57 28.00
N LEU A 179 -32.91 -14.92 27.02
CA LEU A 179 -32.33 -13.82 26.27
C LEU A 179 -31.94 -12.64 27.17
N ILE A 180 -32.81 -12.25 28.10
CA ILE A 180 -32.55 -11.20 29.10
C ILE A 180 -31.35 -11.59 30.00
N SER A 181 -31.18 -12.87 30.33
CA SER A 181 -30.08 -13.32 31.17
C SER A 181 -28.72 -13.41 30.48
N GLU A 182 -28.72 -13.66 29.16
CA GLU A 182 -27.50 -13.93 28.38
C GLU A 182 -26.94 -12.69 27.69
N TYR A 183 -27.81 -11.73 27.33
CA TYR A 183 -27.46 -10.60 26.46
C TYR A 183 -27.69 -9.25 27.13
N THR A 184 -26.99 -8.24 26.63
CA THR A 184 -27.24 -6.84 26.95
C THR A 184 -28.51 -6.39 26.23
N ILE A 185 -29.38 -5.65 26.94
CA ILE A 185 -30.63 -5.15 26.37
C ILE A 185 -30.49 -3.68 25.98
N LEU A 186 -30.87 -3.34 24.74
CA LEU A 186 -30.99 -1.98 24.26
C LEU A 186 -32.46 -1.59 24.17
N PHE A 187 -32.94 -0.71 25.05
CA PHE A 187 -34.28 -0.13 24.96
C PHE A 187 -34.30 1.06 24.00
N LEU A 188 -35.19 1.00 22.99
CA LEU A 188 -35.51 2.08 22.05
C LEU A 188 -37.01 2.38 22.06
N GLY A 189 -37.37 3.66 22.22
CA GLY A 189 -38.77 4.08 22.16
C GLY A 189 -39.66 3.42 23.21
N TYR A 190 -39.06 2.95 24.30
CA TYR A 190 -39.71 2.20 25.35
C TYR A 190 -39.65 2.99 26.66
N ALA A 191 -40.77 3.02 27.37
CA ALA A 191 -40.85 3.63 28.68
C ALA A 191 -40.61 2.54 29.73
N PHE A 192 -39.46 2.58 30.40
CA PHE A 192 -39.10 1.58 31.42
C PHE A 192 -40.02 1.61 32.65
N ASP A 193 -41.02 2.49 32.69
CA ASP A 193 -42.04 2.57 33.75
C ASP A 193 -43.19 1.57 33.60
N ASP A 194 -43.19 0.77 32.53
CA ASP A 194 -44.09 -0.38 32.37
C ASP A 194 -43.86 -1.42 33.49
N ILE A 195 -44.90 -1.63 34.31
CA ILE A 195 -44.87 -2.51 35.49
C ILE A 195 -44.70 -3.98 35.06
N ASP A 196 -45.28 -4.37 33.92
CA ASP A 196 -45.28 -5.75 33.47
C ASP A 196 -43.89 -6.19 33.01
N ILE A 197 -43.17 -5.27 32.36
CA ILE A 197 -41.78 -5.52 31.99
C ILE A 197 -40.84 -5.41 33.19
N GLN A 198 -41.05 -4.49 34.14
CA GLN A 198 -40.28 -4.48 35.39
C GLN A 198 -40.42 -5.81 36.14
N TYR A 199 -41.63 -6.36 36.24
CA TYR A 199 -41.86 -7.66 36.87
C TYR A 199 -41.07 -8.79 36.19
N LEU A 200 -41.00 -8.79 34.86
CA LEU A 200 -40.19 -9.74 34.11
C LEU A 200 -38.70 -9.60 34.42
N PHE A 201 -38.19 -8.36 34.41
CA PHE A 201 -36.79 -8.07 34.71
C PHE A 201 -36.45 -8.44 36.17
N ASP A 202 -37.29 -8.08 37.14
CA ASP A 202 -37.10 -8.43 38.55
C ASP A 202 -36.95 -9.94 38.76
N ASN A 203 -37.79 -10.74 38.10
CA ASN A 203 -37.75 -12.19 38.19
C ASN A 203 -36.46 -12.80 37.64
N VAL A 204 -35.85 -12.16 36.63
CA VAL A 204 -34.59 -12.61 36.03
C VAL A 204 -33.40 -12.08 36.83
N PHE A 205 -33.34 -10.77 37.08
CA PHE A 205 -32.21 -10.09 37.72
C PHE A 205 -32.02 -10.55 39.17
N LYS A 206 -33.11 -10.77 39.92
CA LYS A 206 -33.05 -11.34 41.27
C LYS A 206 -32.39 -12.73 41.29
N LYS A 207 -32.54 -13.52 40.23
CA LYS A 207 -31.90 -14.86 40.11
C LYS A 207 -30.43 -14.76 39.68
N LEU A 208 -30.05 -13.71 38.96
CA LEU A 208 -28.68 -13.47 38.49
C LEU A 208 -27.76 -12.90 39.58
N GLY A 209 -28.32 -12.30 40.64
CA GLY A 209 -27.54 -11.76 41.76
C GLY A 209 -26.58 -10.66 41.29
N ASP A 210 -25.28 -10.84 41.53
CA ASP A 210 -24.24 -9.84 41.25
C ASP A 210 -23.74 -9.81 39.79
N ALA A 211 -24.26 -10.68 38.91
CA ALA A 211 -23.78 -10.80 37.54
C ALA A 211 -24.85 -10.51 36.43
N PRO A 212 -25.73 -9.50 36.56
CA PRO A 212 -26.65 -9.16 35.48
C PRO A 212 -25.91 -8.52 34.30
N LYS A 213 -26.48 -8.65 33.10
CA LYS A 213 -26.04 -7.90 31.92
C LYS A 213 -26.52 -6.45 32.00
N GLU A 214 -25.79 -5.56 31.33
CA GLU A 214 -26.12 -4.14 31.29
C GLU A 214 -27.41 -3.89 30.49
N ILE A 215 -28.10 -2.80 30.82
CA ILE A 215 -29.25 -2.29 30.09
C ILE A 215 -28.88 -0.92 29.51
N PHE A 216 -28.87 -0.77 28.19
CA PHE A 216 -28.76 0.54 27.56
C PHE A 216 -30.14 1.12 27.32
N TRP A 217 -30.38 2.33 27.78
CA TRP A 217 -31.67 3.01 27.60
C TRP A 217 -31.47 4.31 26.83
N ILE A 218 -31.98 4.33 25.59
CA ILE A 218 -32.01 5.55 24.76
C ILE A 218 -33.40 6.17 24.89
N SER A 219 -33.44 7.34 25.51
CA SER A 219 -34.67 8.13 25.63
C SER A 219 -34.31 9.61 25.73
N PRO A 220 -35.07 10.50 25.08
CA PRO A 220 -34.86 11.93 25.23
C PRO A 220 -35.41 12.42 26.58
N ASN A 221 -34.66 13.29 27.25
CA ASN A 221 -35.11 14.10 28.39
C ASN A 221 -35.71 13.30 29.57
N LEU A 222 -35.14 12.13 29.90
CA LEU A 222 -35.58 11.35 31.05
C LEU A 222 -35.37 12.14 32.37
N PRO A 223 -36.40 12.29 33.23
CA PRO A 223 -36.25 12.98 34.51
C PRO A 223 -35.21 12.29 35.39
N GLN A 224 -34.29 13.08 35.96
CA GLN A 224 -33.17 12.58 36.76
C GLN A 224 -33.60 11.67 37.92
N HIS A 225 -34.68 12.02 38.63
CA HIS A 225 -35.18 11.19 39.74
C HIS A 225 -35.68 9.81 39.30
N LYS A 226 -36.23 9.68 38.08
CA LYS A 226 -36.63 8.37 37.53
C LYS A 226 -35.38 7.55 37.19
N LEU A 227 -34.39 8.17 36.57
CA LEU A 227 -33.12 7.50 36.25
C LEU A 227 -32.43 6.99 37.51
N GLU A 228 -32.36 7.80 38.56
CA GLU A 228 -31.78 7.41 39.85
C GLU A 228 -32.58 6.31 40.55
N TYR A 229 -33.91 6.31 40.40
CA TYR A 229 -34.77 5.26 40.94
C TYR A 229 -34.43 3.91 40.29
N TYR A 230 -34.52 3.82 38.96
CA TYR A 230 -34.27 2.56 38.25
C TYR A 230 -32.81 2.11 38.29
N SER A 231 -31.85 3.04 38.29
CA SER A 231 -30.42 2.68 38.36
C SER A 231 -29.99 2.08 39.71
N LYS A 232 -30.85 2.14 40.75
CA LYS A 232 -30.61 1.43 42.01
C LYS A 232 -30.91 -0.06 41.91
N GLU A 233 -31.88 -0.42 41.08
CA GLU A 233 -32.40 -1.78 40.95
C GLU A 233 -31.81 -2.51 39.74
N TYR A 234 -31.45 -1.75 38.69
CA TYR A 234 -30.96 -2.30 37.44
C TYR A 234 -29.66 -1.61 36.97
N PRO A 235 -28.75 -2.34 36.28
CA PRO A 235 -27.49 -1.82 35.73
C PRO A 235 -27.73 -0.99 34.45
N ILE A 236 -28.39 0.16 34.59
CA ILE A 236 -28.80 1.01 33.48
C ILE A 236 -27.66 1.95 33.04
N ARG A 237 -27.42 1.97 31.73
CA ARG A 237 -26.58 2.92 31.00
C ARG A 237 -27.49 3.83 30.17
N TYR A 238 -27.76 5.02 30.69
CA TYR A 238 -28.63 5.98 30.03
C TYR A 238 -27.91 6.77 28.93
N ILE A 239 -28.58 6.95 27.79
CA ILE A 239 -28.15 7.77 26.67
C ILE A 239 -29.27 8.77 26.36
N ASN A 240 -29.02 10.05 26.65
CA ASN A 240 -29.96 11.13 26.34
C ASN A 240 -29.94 11.45 24.84
N SER A 241 -30.75 10.75 24.05
CA SER A 241 -30.91 10.96 22.61
C SER A 241 -32.24 10.37 22.15
N THR A 242 -32.68 10.72 20.94
CA THR A 242 -33.81 10.07 20.29
C THR A 242 -33.33 8.86 19.49
N ALA A 243 -34.24 7.95 19.10
CA ALA A 243 -33.87 6.82 18.24
C ALA A 243 -33.40 7.31 16.86
N GLU A 244 -34.03 8.38 16.37
CA GLU A 244 -33.78 9.06 15.11
C GLU A 244 -32.37 9.64 15.02
N GLU A 245 -31.79 10.06 16.15
CA GLU A 245 -30.42 10.54 16.25
C GLU A 245 -29.41 9.41 16.52
N ALA A 246 -29.79 8.42 17.34
CA ALA A 246 -28.89 7.36 17.78
C ALA A 246 -28.65 6.30 16.70
N ILE A 247 -29.70 5.84 16.00
CA ILE A 247 -29.60 4.75 15.01
C ILE A 247 -28.63 5.10 13.87
N PRO A 248 -28.69 6.30 13.24
CA PRO A 248 -27.73 6.66 12.19
C PRO A 248 -26.27 6.64 12.68
N LYS A 249 -26.01 7.13 13.91
CA LYS A 249 -24.67 7.13 14.52
C LYS A 249 -24.18 5.70 14.80
N ILE A 250 -25.04 4.86 15.36
CA ILE A 250 -24.73 3.44 15.60
C ILE A 250 -24.40 2.76 14.28
N LYS A 251 -25.27 2.91 13.27
CA LYS A 251 -25.08 2.33 11.95
C LYS A 251 -23.78 2.79 11.31
N GLU A 252 -23.47 4.08 11.29
CA GLU A 252 -22.24 4.62 10.70
C GLU A 252 -20.99 3.99 11.35
N ARG A 253 -21.00 3.86 12.67
CA ARG A 253 -19.87 3.31 13.43
C ARG A 253 -19.72 1.80 13.25
N VAL A 254 -20.83 1.08 13.17
CA VAL A 254 -20.84 -0.36 12.84
C VAL A 254 -20.35 -0.57 11.41
N ASP A 255 -20.88 0.18 10.44
CA ASP A 255 -20.48 0.12 9.03
C ASP A 255 -18.97 0.27 8.87
N LYS A 256 -18.39 1.32 9.46
CA LYS A 256 -16.94 1.54 9.43
C LYS A 256 -16.13 0.36 9.96
N SER A 257 -16.70 -0.43 10.87
CA SER A 257 -16.01 -1.53 11.54
C SER A 257 -16.25 -2.89 10.89
N LEU A 258 -17.11 -3.02 9.88
CA LEU A 258 -17.58 -4.32 9.36
C LEU A 258 -16.46 -5.26 8.94
N ILE A 259 -15.44 -4.76 8.21
CA ILE A 259 -14.31 -5.61 7.79
C ILE A 259 -13.54 -6.11 9.00
N VAL A 260 -13.18 -5.22 9.93
CA VAL A 260 -12.47 -5.58 11.18
C VAL A 260 -13.30 -6.54 12.04
N ASP A 261 -14.61 -6.35 12.08
CA ASP A 261 -15.52 -7.23 12.80
C ASP A 261 -15.58 -8.63 12.16
N ALA A 262 -15.41 -8.74 10.84
CA ALA A 262 -15.27 -10.04 10.17
C ALA A 262 -13.93 -10.73 10.48
N GLU A 263 -12.84 -9.96 10.56
CA GLU A 263 -11.52 -10.48 10.92
C GLU A 263 -11.48 -10.99 12.37
N ARG A 264 -12.21 -10.31 13.27
CA ARG A 264 -12.42 -10.71 14.67
C ARG A 264 -13.41 -11.86 14.84
N GLY A 265 -14.10 -12.27 13.77
CA GLY A 265 -15.10 -13.33 13.82
C GLY A 265 -16.45 -12.93 14.43
N TYR A 266 -16.71 -11.63 14.62
CA TYR A 266 -18.00 -11.15 15.13
C TYR A 266 -19.10 -11.18 14.07
N VAL A 267 -18.73 -11.02 12.80
CA VAL A 267 -19.65 -11.14 11.66
C VAL A 267 -19.02 -12.06 10.62
N ARG A 268 -19.85 -12.80 9.88
CA ARG A 268 -19.32 -13.69 8.83
C ARG A 268 -18.85 -12.88 7.61
N PRO A 269 -17.73 -13.24 6.97
CA PRO A 269 -17.22 -12.54 5.78
C PRO A 269 -18.25 -12.42 4.65
N ILE A 270 -19.03 -13.48 4.41
CA ILE A 270 -20.09 -13.50 3.40
C ILE A 270 -21.13 -12.37 3.62
N THR A 271 -21.42 -12.03 4.87
CA THR A 271 -22.35 -10.94 5.20
C THR A 271 -21.73 -9.60 4.82
N VAL A 272 -20.44 -9.39 5.11
CA VAL A 272 -19.72 -8.16 4.76
C VAL A 272 -19.56 -8.01 3.25
N SER A 273 -19.22 -9.09 2.54
CA SER A 273 -19.15 -9.10 1.07
C SER A 273 -20.49 -8.72 0.45
N LYS A 274 -21.62 -9.26 0.93
CA LYS A 274 -22.97 -8.85 0.46
C LYS A 274 -23.26 -7.36 0.71
N VAL A 275 -22.86 -6.83 1.87
CA VAL A 275 -23.04 -5.39 2.17
C VAL A 275 -22.23 -4.54 1.20
N LEU A 276 -20.97 -4.91 0.93
CA LEU A 276 -20.10 -4.20 -0.03
C LEU A 276 -20.63 -4.32 -1.46
N GLU A 277 -21.10 -5.50 -1.87
CA GLU A 277 -21.69 -5.74 -3.19
C GLU A 277 -22.92 -4.86 -3.44
N ASN A 278 -23.80 -4.74 -2.44
CA ASN A 278 -24.97 -3.85 -2.50
C ASN A 278 -24.58 -2.37 -2.58
N ARG A 279 -23.36 -2.01 -2.17
CA ARG A 279 -22.78 -0.66 -2.28
C ARG A 279 -21.90 -0.48 -3.52
N GLY A 280 -21.83 -1.47 -4.42
CA GLY A 280 -21.05 -1.39 -5.66
C GLY A 280 -19.57 -1.79 -5.54
N PHE A 281 -19.20 -2.54 -4.49
CA PHE A 281 -17.83 -2.99 -4.25
C PHE A 281 -17.73 -4.52 -4.20
N ILE A 282 -16.57 -5.07 -4.50
CA ILE A 282 -16.26 -6.49 -4.34
C ILE A 282 -15.15 -6.61 -3.31
N ALA A 283 -15.27 -7.55 -2.38
CA ALA A 283 -14.24 -7.82 -1.40
C ALA A 283 -13.97 -9.32 -1.27
N GLU A 284 -12.69 -9.67 -1.25
CA GLU A 284 -12.23 -11.04 -1.05
C GLU A 284 -11.63 -11.19 0.35
N PHE A 285 -12.06 -12.24 1.04
CA PHE A 285 -11.53 -12.63 2.33
C PHE A 285 -10.82 -13.98 2.22
N ARG A 286 -9.74 -14.16 2.96
CA ARG A 286 -9.09 -15.46 3.13
C ARG A 286 -9.05 -15.86 4.59
N THR A 287 -9.35 -17.12 4.86
CA THR A 287 -9.24 -17.72 6.18
C THR A 287 -8.03 -18.64 6.20
N GLY A 288 -7.07 -18.35 7.07
CA GLY A 288 -5.85 -19.15 7.25
C GLY A 288 -5.57 -19.43 8.73
N SER A 289 -4.34 -19.86 9.04
CA SER A 289 -3.92 -20.17 10.41
C SER A 289 -3.92 -18.96 11.35
N LYS A 290 -3.85 -17.73 10.81
CA LYS A 290 -3.91 -16.47 11.56
C LYS A 290 -5.35 -15.90 11.68
N GLY A 291 -6.36 -16.67 11.29
CA GLY A 291 -7.75 -16.21 11.24
C GLY A 291 -8.15 -15.68 9.86
N THR A 292 -9.29 -15.00 9.82
CA THR A 292 -9.83 -14.40 8.59
C THR A 292 -9.27 -13.01 8.41
N HIS A 293 -8.84 -12.68 7.20
CA HIS A 293 -8.38 -11.34 6.83
C HIS A 293 -8.88 -10.98 5.43
N ILE A 294 -9.04 -9.68 5.18
CA ILE A 294 -9.33 -9.19 3.84
C ILE A 294 -8.09 -9.24 2.96
N THR A 295 -8.22 -9.63 1.69
CA THR A 295 -7.11 -9.68 0.74
C THR A 295 -7.23 -8.68 -0.39
N SER A 296 -8.45 -8.32 -0.78
CA SER A 296 -8.66 -7.32 -1.83
C SER A 296 -10.01 -6.64 -1.63
N VAL A 297 -10.07 -5.36 -2.02
CA VAL A 297 -11.31 -4.58 -2.18
C VAL A 297 -11.22 -3.88 -3.52
N GLY A 298 -12.24 -4.05 -4.35
CA GLY A 298 -12.34 -3.46 -5.67
C GLY A 298 -13.70 -2.83 -5.91
N VAL A 299 -13.77 -2.01 -6.95
CA VAL A 299 -15.02 -1.46 -7.47
C VAL A 299 -15.68 -2.52 -8.36
N LYS A 300 -16.98 -2.76 -8.19
CA LYS A 300 -17.73 -3.78 -8.96
C LYS A 300 -17.85 -3.42 -10.44
N ASP A 301 -18.06 -2.13 -10.73
CA ASP A 301 -18.18 -1.58 -12.08
C ASP A 301 -17.25 -0.36 -12.21
N PRO A 302 -16.07 -0.50 -12.84
CA PRO A 302 -15.08 0.57 -12.97
C PRO A 302 -15.58 1.80 -13.74
N ASP A 303 -16.59 1.63 -14.60
CA ASP A 303 -17.14 2.71 -15.43
C ASP A 303 -18.22 3.52 -14.69
N SER A 304 -18.57 3.12 -13.45
CA SER A 304 -19.56 3.83 -12.65
C SER A 304 -18.98 5.13 -12.06
N PRO A 305 -19.54 6.31 -12.39
CA PRO A 305 -18.96 7.61 -12.03
C PRO A 305 -18.90 7.90 -10.52
N ASN A 306 -19.61 7.13 -9.69
CA ASN A 306 -19.67 7.33 -8.23
C ASN A 306 -19.01 6.19 -7.42
N ALA A 307 -18.35 5.24 -8.08
CA ALA A 307 -17.76 4.08 -7.40
C ALA A 307 -16.24 4.25 -7.28
N GLY A 308 -15.81 5.06 -6.31
CA GLY A 308 -14.40 5.25 -5.99
C GLY A 308 -14.04 4.63 -4.63
N ILE A 309 -12.85 4.06 -4.51
CA ILE A 309 -12.25 3.77 -3.20
C ILE A 309 -11.68 5.09 -2.66
N GLY A 310 -12.22 5.55 -1.54
CA GLY A 310 -11.75 6.76 -0.89
C GLY A 310 -10.42 6.52 -0.21
N LEU A 311 -9.35 7.12 -0.71
CA LEU A 311 -8.02 7.07 -0.12
C LEU A 311 -7.67 8.41 0.53
N LYS A 312 -7.27 8.36 1.80
CA LYS A 312 -6.77 9.52 2.53
C LYS A 312 -5.36 9.21 3.01
N LEU A 313 -4.39 9.84 2.36
CA LEU A 313 -3.01 9.87 2.82
C LEU A 313 -2.82 11.11 3.71
N SER A 314 -2.25 10.94 4.89
CA SER A 314 -1.88 12.03 5.79
C SER A 314 -0.41 11.88 6.15
N LEU A 315 0.39 12.87 5.76
CA LEU A 315 1.82 12.93 6.03
C LEU A 315 2.05 14.00 7.10
N LYS A 316 2.60 13.60 8.25
CA LYS A 316 2.99 14.52 9.32
C LYS A 316 4.51 14.52 9.45
N PRO A 317 5.19 15.64 9.13
CA PRO A 317 6.65 15.71 9.25
C PRO A 317 7.09 15.54 10.71
N LEU A 318 8.15 14.78 10.93
CA LEU A 318 8.76 14.54 12.24
C LEU A 318 9.85 15.58 12.58
N ALA A 319 10.40 16.28 11.57
CA ALA A 319 11.29 17.44 11.74
C ALA A 319 10.88 18.64 10.86
N ARG A 320 11.55 19.79 11.04
CA ARG A 320 11.08 21.11 10.56
C ARG A 320 11.38 21.44 9.10
N GLU A 321 12.25 20.72 8.41
CA GLU A 321 12.66 21.01 7.03
C GLU A 321 12.78 19.73 6.22
N HIS A 322 11.91 19.56 5.22
CA HIS A 322 11.94 18.42 4.30
C HIS A 322 11.37 18.83 2.94
N GLY A 323 12.17 18.69 1.88
CA GLY A 323 11.82 19.06 0.50
C GLY A 323 10.94 18.02 -0.22
N GLU A 324 10.70 16.87 0.40
CA GLU A 324 9.94 15.76 -0.19
C GLU A 324 8.46 16.13 -0.41
N ILE A 325 7.87 16.99 0.43
CA ILE A 325 6.50 17.50 0.22
C ILE A 325 6.41 18.36 -1.05
N GLU A 326 7.40 19.20 -1.31
CA GLU A 326 7.42 20.03 -2.52
C GLU A 326 7.54 19.16 -3.77
N LYS A 327 8.40 18.14 -3.74
CA LYS A 327 8.50 17.13 -4.81
C LYS A 327 7.17 16.39 -5.05
N LEU A 328 6.43 16.05 -4.00
CA LEU A 328 5.09 15.45 -4.14
C LEU A 328 4.09 16.41 -4.78
N TYR A 329 4.13 17.68 -4.39
CA TYR A 329 3.27 18.70 -4.97
C TYR A 329 3.57 18.88 -6.46
N ASP A 330 4.85 18.93 -6.83
CA ASP A 330 5.28 18.99 -8.23
C ASP A 330 4.88 17.74 -9.01
N LEU A 331 4.97 16.56 -8.40
CA LEU A 331 4.50 15.31 -9.00
C LEU A 331 2.98 15.33 -9.25
N PHE A 332 2.18 15.65 -8.23
CA PHE A 332 0.72 15.66 -8.35
C PHE A 332 0.19 16.79 -9.24
N SER A 333 0.90 17.91 -9.30
CA SER A 333 0.57 19.00 -10.25
C SER A 333 1.04 18.70 -11.67
N GLY A 334 1.85 17.65 -11.88
CA GLY A 334 2.38 17.26 -13.18
C GLY A 334 3.54 18.14 -13.65
N ARG A 335 4.24 18.83 -12.76
CA ARG A 335 5.45 19.62 -13.05
C ARG A 335 6.72 18.77 -13.03
N ASN A 336 6.70 17.64 -12.33
CA ASN A 336 7.76 16.65 -12.30
C ASN A 336 7.15 15.23 -12.42
N PHE A 337 7.90 14.28 -12.96
CA PHE A 337 7.52 12.86 -13.07
C PHE A 337 8.47 11.90 -12.34
N ASP A 338 9.51 12.44 -11.70
CA ASP A 338 10.47 11.66 -10.93
C ASP A 338 9.81 10.91 -9.77
N GLU A 339 10.31 9.72 -9.48
CA GLU A 339 9.85 8.95 -8.34
C GLU A 339 10.08 9.71 -7.03
N VAL A 340 9.04 9.82 -6.21
CA VAL A 340 9.15 10.41 -4.88
C VAL A 340 9.05 9.32 -3.83
N GLN A 341 10.13 9.18 -3.06
CA GLN A 341 10.19 8.29 -1.91
C GLN A 341 10.07 9.09 -0.61
N ILE A 342 9.18 8.65 0.27
CA ILE A 342 8.99 9.22 1.60
C ILE A 342 9.38 8.14 2.62
N ALA A 343 10.43 8.41 3.38
CA ALA A 343 10.86 7.54 4.46
C ALA A 343 9.99 7.74 5.72
N SER A 344 9.61 6.63 6.36
CA SER A 344 8.89 6.63 7.64
C SER A 344 9.70 7.25 8.79
N GLU A 345 11.01 7.40 8.60
CA GLU A 345 11.95 8.08 9.52
C GLU A 345 11.69 9.59 9.59
N ASN A 346 11.28 10.19 8.47
CA ASN A 346 11.09 11.63 8.31
C ASN A 346 9.62 12.04 8.51
N TYR A 347 8.70 11.09 8.30
CA TYR A 347 7.26 11.36 8.31
C TYR A 347 6.48 10.27 9.05
N SER A 348 5.52 10.69 9.87
CA SER A 348 4.42 9.83 10.27
C SER A 348 3.44 9.73 9.10
N ILE A 349 3.37 8.54 8.50
CA ILE A 349 2.53 8.22 7.35
C ILE A 349 1.29 7.52 7.86
N LEU A 350 0.15 8.20 7.76
CA LEU A 350 -1.15 7.61 8.05
C LEU A 350 -1.92 7.45 6.74
N PHE A 351 -2.12 6.20 6.34
CA PHE A 351 -3.02 5.86 5.26
C PHE A 351 -4.39 5.51 5.85
N LYS A 352 -5.47 5.87 5.17
CA LYS A 352 -6.82 5.39 5.44
C LYS A 352 -7.48 5.10 4.12
N ALA A 353 -8.11 3.94 4.01
CA ALA A 353 -8.91 3.55 2.87
C ALA A 353 -10.34 3.29 3.31
N SER A 354 -11.30 3.64 2.47
CA SER A 354 -12.71 3.34 2.69
C SER A 354 -13.39 2.97 1.38
N ALA A 355 -14.28 1.99 1.45
CA ALA A 355 -15.09 1.52 0.33
C ALA A 355 -16.56 1.49 0.75
N GLY A 356 -17.41 2.29 0.10
CA GLY A 356 -18.83 2.37 0.43
C GLY A 356 -19.11 2.79 1.88
N GLY A 357 -18.24 3.63 2.48
CA GLY A 357 -18.34 4.07 3.87
C GLY A 357 -17.86 3.07 4.93
N ILE A 358 -17.27 1.94 4.51
CA ILE A 358 -16.66 0.93 5.37
C ILE A 358 -15.14 1.17 5.38
N ASP A 359 -14.51 1.19 6.57
CA ASP A 359 -13.06 1.38 6.66
C ASP A 359 -12.36 0.07 6.26
N VAL A 360 -11.42 0.18 5.32
CA VAL A 360 -10.58 -0.94 4.90
C VAL A 360 -9.34 -0.95 5.79
N PRO A 361 -9.12 -2.01 6.59
CA PRO A 361 -7.95 -2.10 7.44
C PRO A 361 -6.70 -2.15 6.58
N ILE A 362 -5.65 -1.49 7.06
CA ILE A 362 -4.35 -1.48 6.42
C ILE A 362 -3.51 -2.54 7.11
N PRO A 363 -2.79 -3.40 6.37
CA PRO A 363 -2.00 -4.46 6.97
C PRO A 363 -1.02 -3.93 8.03
N ASP A 364 -0.89 -4.68 9.13
CA ASP A 364 0.08 -4.38 10.18
C ASP A 364 1.52 -4.30 9.61
N GLY A 365 2.31 -3.35 10.11
CA GLY A 365 3.70 -3.12 9.67
C GLY A 365 3.90 -1.91 8.75
N THR A 366 2.84 -1.16 8.42
CA THR A 366 2.97 0.09 7.66
C THR A 366 3.61 1.25 8.43
N GLU A 367 3.75 1.15 9.75
CA GLU A 367 4.39 2.19 10.58
C GLU A 367 5.87 2.41 10.24
N ALA A 368 6.53 1.40 9.66
CA ALA A 368 7.90 1.47 9.15
C ALA A 368 7.97 1.42 7.61
N ALA A 369 6.83 1.60 6.92
CA ALA A 369 6.79 1.50 5.47
C ALA A 369 7.26 2.80 4.81
N HIS A 370 8.17 2.66 3.84
CA HIS A 370 8.48 3.73 2.89
C HIS A 370 7.32 3.88 1.90
N LEU A 371 6.90 5.12 1.61
CA LEU A 371 5.93 5.40 0.57
C LEU A 371 6.66 5.80 -0.71
N THR A 372 6.48 5.03 -1.77
CA THR A 372 6.98 5.36 -3.11
C THR A 372 5.83 5.73 -4.02
N ILE A 373 5.87 6.93 -4.59
CA ILE A 373 4.89 7.41 -5.58
C ILE A 373 5.59 7.52 -6.93
N THR A 374 5.03 6.86 -7.93
CA THR A 374 5.53 6.85 -9.31
C THR A 374 4.43 7.29 -10.28
N CYS A 375 4.82 8.05 -11.29
CA CYS A 375 3.95 8.36 -12.41
C CYS A 375 3.86 7.15 -13.35
N GLN A 376 2.68 6.91 -13.92
CA GLN A 376 2.53 5.96 -15.03
C GLN A 376 2.76 6.71 -16.35
N PRO A 377 3.58 6.17 -17.26
CA PRO A 377 3.83 6.83 -18.54
C PRO A 377 2.60 6.74 -19.43
N VAL A 378 2.39 7.80 -20.22
CA VAL A 378 1.30 7.89 -21.19
C VAL A 378 1.56 7.06 -22.45
N ARG A 379 2.84 6.76 -22.75
CA ARG A 379 3.26 5.87 -23.85
C ARG A 379 4.50 5.07 -23.48
N LYS A 380 4.58 3.85 -24.00
CA LYS A 380 5.74 2.95 -23.91
C LYS A 380 6.05 2.38 -25.31
N PHE A 381 7.31 2.39 -25.72
CA PHE A 381 7.74 1.85 -27.02
C PHE A 381 9.24 1.53 -27.03
N THR A 382 9.76 1.09 -28.17
CA THR A 382 11.20 0.83 -28.34
C THR A 382 11.82 1.91 -29.22
N SER A 383 12.97 2.43 -28.83
CA SER A 383 13.74 3.38 -29.63
C SER A 383 15.12 2.85 -30.00
N SER A 384 15.74 3.54 -30.94
CA SER A 384 17.16 3.45 -31.25
C SER A 384 17.80 4.83 -31.20
N VAL A 385 19.07 4.89 -30.82
CA VAL A 385 19.90 6.09 -30.94
C VAL A 385 20.98 5.87 -31.98
N THR A 386 21.16 6.83 -32.87
CA THR A 386 22.12 6.74 -33.98
C THR A 386 22.94 8.02 -34.07
N LEU A 387 24.23 7.90 -34.36
CA LEU A 387 25.10 9.04 -34.65
C LEU A 387 25.22 9.27 -36.15
N LYS A 388 25.04 10.52 -36.59
CA LYS A 388 25.00 10.84 -38.04
C LYS A 388 26.33 10.62 -38.75
N ARG A 389 27.47 10.97 -38.13
CA ARG A 389 28.78 10.96 -38.79
C ARG A 389 29.51 9.63 -38.63
N SER A 390 29.48 9.04 -37.44
CA SER A 390 30.12 7.75 -37.15
C SER A 390 29.26 6.55 -37.53
N GLU A 391 27.98 6.76 -37.86
CA GLU A 391 26.99 5.73 -38.20
C GLU A 391 26.80 4.66 -37.10
N ARG A 392 27.28 4.92 -35.87
CA ARG A 392 27.07 4.02 -34.74
C ARG A 392 25.61 4.05 -34.32
N CYS A 393 25.07 2.89 -33.96
CA CYS A 393 23.67 2.73 -33.57
C CYS A 393 23.56 1.84 -32.33
N ILE A 394 22.69 2.23 -31.39
CA ILE A 394 22.25 1.41 -30.27
C ILE A 394 20.74 1.23 -30.40
N THR A 395 20.28 -0.02 -30.44
CA THR A 395 18.87 -0.38 -30.65
C THR A 395 18.28 -1.01 -29.39
N ASN A 396 16.98 -1.33 -29.43
CA ASN A 396 16.26 -1.99 -28.33
C ASN A 396 16.27 -1.20 -27.01
N ILE A 397 16.18 0.12 -27.10
CA ILE A 397 16.11 1.00 -25.93
C ILE A 397 14.64 1.12 -25.52
N LYS A 398 14.33 0.78 -24.26
CA LYS A 398 12.96 0.94 -23.75
C LYS A 398 12.70 2.43 -23.53
N THR A 399 11.64 2.96 -24.11
CA THR A 399 11.31 4.38 -24.01
C THR A 399 9.95 4.57 -23.36
N GLU A 400 9.91 5.45 -22.37
CA GLU A 400 8.68 5.83 -21.67
C GLU A 400 8.49 7.34 -21.78
N VAL A 401 7.28 7.76 -22.14
CA VAL A 401 6.90 9.17 -22.24
C VAL A 401 5.94 9.50 -21.12
N PHE A 402 6.28 10.53 -20.35
CA PHE A 402 5.43 11.13 -19.32
C PHE A 402 5.01 12.51 -19.82
N ALA A 403 3.73 12.84 -19.70
CA ALA A 403 3.20 14.10 -20.20
C ALA A 403 2.10 14.62 -19.29
N SER A 404 2.09 15.93 -19.10
CA SER A 404 1.05 16.70 -18.41
C SER A 404 0.73 17.96 -19.22
N ASN A 405 -0.15 18.81 -18.68
CA ASN A 405 -0.39 20.14 -19.26
C ASN A 405 0.79 21.11 -19.07
N TYR A 406 1.78 20.78 -18.24
CA TYR A 406 2.90 21.65 -17.91
C TYR A 406 4.21 21.24 -18.58
N THR A 407 4.48 19.94 -18.71
CA THR A 407 5.75 19.45 -19.25
C THR A 407 5.63 18.05 -19.83
N VAL A 408 6.64 17.66 -20.61
CA VAL A 408 6.82 16.33 -21.18
C VAL A 408 8.21 15.83 -20.78
N GLN A 409 8.32 14.58 -20.38
CA GLN A 409 9.60 13.94 -20.11
C GLN A 409 9.69 12.65 -20.92
N VAL A 410 10.80 12.45 -21.63
CA VAL A 410 11.09 11.22 -22.36
C VAL A 410 12.25 10.51 -21.68
N VAL A 411 12.00 9.29 -21.21
CA VAL A 411 13.00 8.48 -20.50
C VAL A 411 13.38 7.30 -21.37
N LEU A 412 14.66 7.23 -21.73
CA LEU A 412 15.27 6.12 -22.46
C LEU A 412 16.03 5.24 -21.46
N PHE A 413 15.69 3.96 -21.42
CA PHE A 413 16.27 2.97 -20.54
C PHE A 413 16.99 1.88 -21.33
N HIS A 414 18.31 1.81 -21.17
CA HIS A 414 19.17 0.76 -21.70
C HIS A 414 19.92 0.09 -20.54
N PRO A 415 20.24 -1.23 -20.59
CA PRO A 415 20.95 -1.91 -19.50
C PRO A 415 22.31 -1.32 -19.08
N GLY A 416 22.89 -0.41 -19.88
CA GLY A 416 24.15 0.28 -19.54
C GLY A 416 24.05 1.80 -19.45
N PHE A 417 22.88 2.40 -19.67
CA PHE A 417 22.68 3.84 -19.48
C PHE A 417 21.19 4.20 -19.38
N LYS A 418 20.90 5.34 -18.74
CA LYS A 418 19.59 6.00 -18.74
C LYS A 418 19.76 7.41 -19.28
N ILE A 419 18.87 7.82 -20.18
CA ILE A 419 18.79 9.20 -20.67
C ILE A 419 17.41 9.75 -20.32
N ILE A 420 17.37 10.95 -19.75
CA ILE A 420 16.15 11.70 -19.48
C ILE A 420 16.19 12.96 -20.33
N LEU A 421 15.13 13.22 -21.08
CA LEU A 421 14.97 14.39 -21.93
C LEU A 421 13.78 15.21 -21.46
N THR A 422 14.00 16.49 -21.25
CA THR A 422 13.00 17.47 -20.83
C THR A 422 13.07 18.69 -21.76
N PRO A 423 11.95 19.23 -22.25
CA PRO A 423 11.96 20.43 -23.10
C PRO A 423 12.37 21.66 -22.28
N THR A 424 13.15 22.56 -22.86
CA THR A 424 13.45 23.88 -22.26
C THR A 424 12.41 24.93 -22.66
N GLU A 425 12.13 25.90 -21.78
CA GLU A 425 11.08 26.93 -21.98
C GLU A 425 11.36 27.95 -23.10
N GLU A 426 12.58 27.97 -23.67
CA GLU A 426 12.97 28.91 -24.71
C GLU A 426 12.95 28.28 -26.11
N THR A 427 12.44 29.06 -27.05
CA THR A 427 12.20 28.79 -28.48
C THR A 427 13.21 27.86 -29.18
N GLU A 428 12.66 26.98 -30.04
CA GLU A 428 13.32 26.00 -30.93
C GLU A 428 13.86 24.71 -30.27
N ASN A 429 13.07 23.62 -30.21
CA ASN A 429 13.51 22.20 -30.15
C ASN A 429 14.74 21.83 -29.28
N ILE A 430 15.08 22.62 -28.26
CA ILE A 430 16.20 22.34 -27.38
C ILE A 430 15.67 21.45 -26.25
N TRP A 431 16.31 20.30 -26.12
CA TRP A 431 16.06 19.34 -25.07
C TRP A 431 17.19 19.44 -24.05
N GLN A 432 16.84 19.63 -22.78
CA GLN A 432 17.77 19.35 -21.69
C GLN A 432 17.91 17.83 -21.58
N MET A 433 19.16 17.38 -21.56
CA MET A 433 19.50 15.96 -21.49
C MET A 433 20.26 15.68 -20.21
N GLU A 434 19.76 14.73 -19.43
CA GLU A 434 20.47 14.13 -18.31
C GLU A 434 20.83 12.69 -18.67
N ILE A 435 22.07 12.29 -18.41
CA ILE A 435 22.56 10.95 -18.69
C ILE A 435 23.22 10.34 -17.46
N SER A 436 22.87 9.10 -17.17
CA SER A 436 23.56 8.26 -16.20
C SER A 436 24.02 6.96 -16.85
N PHE A 437 25.17 6.45 -16.39
CA PHE A 437 25.75 5.21 -16.89
C PHE A 437 25.64 4.12 -15.84
N GLU A 438 25.22 2.94 -16.27
CA GLU A 438 25.17 1.73 -15.44
C GLU A 438 26.36 0.84 -15.77
N LYS A 439 26.81 0.02 -14.81
CA LYS A 439 27.95 -0.89 -15.04
C LYS A 439 27.59 -1.88 -16.17
N PRO A 440 28.31 -1.89 -17.30
CA PRO A 440 28.02 -2.80 -18.41
C PRO A 440 28.12 -4.27 -17.97
N LYS A 441 27.21 -5.10 -18.49
CA LYS A 441 27.16 -6.54 -18.17
C LYS A 441 28.39 -7.31 -18.66
N ASP A 442 29.01 -6.84 -19.75
CA ASP A 442 30.16 -7.44 -20.39
C ASP A 442 30.97 -6.37 -21.15
N VAL A 443 32.18 -6.74 -21.56
CA VAL A 443 33.12 -5.85 -22.25
C VAL A 443 32.60 -5.39 -23.62
N LEU A 444 31.81 -6.21 -24.33
CA LEU A 444 31.28 -5.83 -25.64
C LEU A 444 30.27 -4.70 -25.50
N MET A 445 29.32 -4.84 -24.57
CA MET A 445 28.35 -3.80 -24.24
C MET A 445 29.06 -2.51 -23.81
N GLY A 446 30.07 -2.61 -22.94
CA GLY A 446 30.85 -1.43 -22.52
C GLY A 446 31.53 -0.74 -23.71
N LYS A 447 32.12 -1.50 -24.63
CA LYS A 447 32.76 -0.96 -25.83
C LYS A 447 31.75 -0.26 -26.75
N GLU A 448 30.58 -0.86 -26.96
CA GLU A 448 29.53 -0.31 -27.81
C GLU A 448 29.00 1.00 -27.24
N ILE A 449 28.64 1.01 -25.95
CA ILE A 449 28.08 2.18 -25.26
C ILE A 449 29.11 3.31 -25.19
N PHE A 450 30.26 3.08 -24.55
CA PHE A 450 31.21 4.17 -24.33
C PHE A 450 31.88 4.63 -25.62
N GLY A 451 32.04 3.73 -26.60
CA GLY A 451 32.51 4.12 -27.92
C GLY A 451 31.48 4.97 -28.69
N PHE A 452 30.18 4.69 -28.53
CA PHE A 452 29.12 5.56 -29.06
C PHE A 452 29.19 6.95 -28.43
N PHE A 453 29.18 7.04 -27.10
CA PHE A 453 29.19 8.35 -26.43
C PHE A 453 30.51 9.11 -26.60
N ASP A 454 31.66 8.44 -26.74
CA ASP A 454 32.92 9.11 -27.05
C ASP A 454 32.90 9.76 -28.44
N ASP A 455 32.33 9.09 -29.45
CA ASP A 455 32.15 9.69 -30.77
C ASP A 455 31.12 10.83 -30.74
N TRP A 456 30.05 10.70 -29.93
CA TRP A 456 29.11 11.80 -29.67
C TRP A 456 29.80 13.04 -29.08
N THR A 457 30.75 12.86 -28.14
CA THR A 457 31.50 13.98 -27.55
C THR A 457 32.44 14.70 -28.53
N LYS A 458 32.65 14.16 -29.74
CA LYS A 458 33.46 14.76 -30.81
C LYS A 458 32.60 15.51 -31.84
N ASP A 459 31.52 16.14 -31.35
CA ASP A 459 30.53 16.90 -32.14
C ASP A 459 29.78 16.05 -33.18
N ASP A 460 29.49 14.79 -32.87
CA ASP A 460 28.59 13.97 -33.68
C ASP A 460 27.14 14.19 -33.24
N GLU A 461 26.20 14.28 -34.18
CA GLU A 461 24.79 14.56 -33.88
C GLU A 461 24.05 13.26 -33.59
N MET A 462 23.37 13.19 -32.44
CA MET A 462 22.60 12.02 -32.04
C MET A 462 21.14 12.15 -32.49
N LEU A 463 20.62 11.12 -33.14
CA LEU A 463 19.24 10.98 -33.54
C LEU A 463 18.57 9.89 -32.71
N ILE A 464 17.42 10.21 -32.11
CA ILE A 464 16.55 9.21 -31.49
C ILE A 464 15.42 8.91 -32.45
N SER A 465 15.25 7.64 -32.82
CA SER A 465 14.18 7.14 -33.68
C SER A 465 13.33 6.09 -32.96
N SER A 466 12.03 6.09 -33.20
CA SER A 466 11.07 5.12 -32.65
C SER A 466 10.60 4.11 -33.69
N ASP A 467 10.29 2.91 -33.23
CA ASP A 467 9.65 1.83 -34.00
C ASP A 467 8.17 2.08 -34.36
N LEU A 468 7.50 3.06 -33.74
CA LEU A 468 6.09 3.40 -33.97
C LEU A 468 5.84 4.33 -35.18
N ALA A 469 6.89 4.80 -35.85
CA ALA A 469 6.95 5.76 -36.99
C ALA A 469 6.78 7.27 -36.68
N ASP A 470 7.52 8.09 -37.47
CA ASP A 470 7.64 9.56 -37.58
C ASP A 470 8.17 10.41 -36.41
N MET A 471 8.60 9.81 -35.28
CA MET A 471 9.34 10.57 -34.27
C MET A 471 10.85 10.38 -34.47
N CYS A 472 11.49 11.39 -35.05
CA CYS A 472 12.94 11.52 -35.10
C CYS A 472 13.33 12.78 -34.32
N ILE A 473 13.91 12.61 -33.14
CA ILE A 473 14.35 13.72 -32.29
C ILE A 473 15.85 13.91 -32.53
N PRO A 474 16.28 14.98 -33.23
CA PRO A 474 17.68 15.35 -33.27
C PRO A 474 18.07 15.97 -31.92
N ILE A 475 19.12 15.42 -31.32
CA ILE A 475 19.75 15.96 -30.12
C ILE A 475 21.11 16.51 -30.55
N PRO A 476 21.21 17.82 -30.80
CA PRO A 476 22.50 18.44 -31.07
C PRO A 476 23.38 18.31 -29.83
N PHE A 477 24.68 18.04 -30.01
CA PHE A 477 25.61 17.97 -28.89
C PHE A 477 25.64 19.32 -28.16
N PRO A 478 25.16 19.40 -26.90
CA PRO A 478 25.01 20.68 -26.25
C PRO A 478 26.33 21.07 -25.60
N ARG A 479 27.28 21.60 -26.41
CA ARG A 479 28.66 21.95 -26.03
C ARG A 479 28.81 22.71 -24.70
N GLY A 480 27.79 23.43 -24.25
CA GLY A 480 27.81 24.23 -23.02
C GLY A 480 27.13 23.61 -21.79
N SER A 481 26.45 22.47 -21.90
CA SER A 481 25.59 21.94 -20.82
C SER A 481 26.11 20.67 -20.13
N MET A 482 27.01 19.92 -20.77
CA MET A 482 27.54 18.68 -20.19
C MET A 482 28.68 18.96 -19.21
N PRO A 483 28.59 18.47 -17.95
CA PRO A 483 29.68 18.56 -16.98
C PRO A 483 30.98 17.91 -17.50
N LYS A 484 32.13 18.55 -17.24
CA LYS A 484 33.46 18.09 -17.73
C LYS A 484 33.81 16.69 -17.26
N ASP A 485 33.44 16.38 -16.03
CA ASP A 485 33.58 15.08 -15.36
C ASP A 485 32.87 13.95 -16.12
N ILE A 486 31.66 14.19 -16.66
CA ILE A 486 30.98 13.17 -17.48
C ILE A 486 31.73 12.93 -18.79
N ILE A 487 32.25 13.98 -19.43
CA ILE A 487 33.03 13.86 -20.67
C ILE A 487 34.32 13.06 -20.41
N GLU A 488 35.03 13.36 -19.33
CA GLU A 488 36.23 12.62 -18.92
C GLU A 488 35.91 11.15 -18.60
N TYR A 489 34.79 10.90 -17.91
CA TYR A 489 34.30 9.57 -17.62
C TYR A 489 34.01 8.75 -18.89
N ILE A 490 33.33 9.35 -19.89
CA ILE A 490 33.04 8.72 -21.18
C ILE A 490 34.35 8.36 -21.90
N LYS A 491 35.29 9.32 -22.01
CA LYS A 491 36.58 9.11 -22.70
C LYS A 491 37.41 8.00 -22.06
N LEU A 492 37.50 8.02 -20.72
CA LEU A 492 38.24 7.00 -19.98
C LEU A 492 37.64 5.61 -20.19
N ASN A 493 36.32 5.48 -20.04
CA ASN A 493 35.66 4.20 -20.21
C ASN A 493 35.69 3.72 -21.67
N SER A 494 35.63 4.63 -22.65
CA SER A 494 35.81 4.30 -24.07
C SER A 494 37.18 3.66 -24.31
N TYR A 495 38.25 4.27 -23.79
CA TYR A 495 39.60 3.69 -23.85
C TYR A 495 39.67 2.32 -23.17
N VAL A 496 39.12 2.21 -21.96
CA VAL A 496 39.13 0.98 -21.17
C VAL A 496 38.44 -0.16 -21.90
N TYR A 497 37.18 -0.01 -22.29
CA TYR A 497 36.42 -1.11 -22.87
C TYR A 497 36.90 -1.45 -24.29
N LEU A 498 37.38 -0.47 -25.05
CA LEU A 498 38.03 -0.74 -26.32
C LEU A 498 39.30 -1.58 -26.13
N SER A 499 40.13 -1.24 -25.16
CA SER A 499 41.37 -1.94 -24.82
C SER A 499 41.09 -3.36 -24.33
N LEU A 500 40.17 -3.54 -23.37
CA LEU A 500 39.75 -4.86 -22.89
C LEU A 500 39.21 -5.71 -24.04
N PHE A 501 38.39 -5.13 -24.93
CA PHE A 501 37.86 -5.86 -26.08
C PHE A 501 38.98 -6.33 -27.02
N ARG A 502 39.97 -5.48 -27.31
CA ARG A 502 41.13 -5.86 -28.14
C ARG A 502 41.92 -7.01 -27.50
N ILE A 503 42.16 -6.94 -26.19
CA ILE A 503 42.87 -7.98 -25.44
C ILE A 503 42.08 -9.30 -25.49
N GLN A 504 40.77 -9.27 -25.27
CA GLN A 504 39.91 -10.46 -25.38
C GLN A 504 40.00 -11.13 -26.75
N GLN A 505 39.96 -10.35 -27.83
CA GLN A 505 40.03 -10.87 -29.20
C GLN A 505 41.39 -11.48 -29.51
N PHE A 506 42.48 -10.84 -29.09
CA PHE A 506 43.82 -11.33 -29.36
C PHE A 506 44.14 -12.63 -28.61
N TYR A 507 43.78 -12.70 -27.32
CA TYR A 507 44.08 -13.87 -26.48
C TYR A 507 42.96 -14.93 -26.50
N GLY A 508 41.82 -14.67 -27.14
CA GLY A 508 40.70 -15.61 -27.19
C GLY A 508 40.02 -15.83 -25.82
N ILE A 509 40.03 -14.82 -24.95
CA ILE A 509 39.48 -14.90 -23.59
C ILE A 509 38.21 -14.06 -23.42
N ARG A 510 37.51 -14.23 -22.30
CA ARG A 510 36.43 -13.34 -21.85
C ARG A 510 36.73 -12.83 -20.44
N PHE A 511 36.69 -11.52 -20.25
CA PHE A 511 36.71 -10.92 -18.91
C PHE A 511 35.35 -11.10 -18.26
N ASP A 512 35.36 -11.47 -16.98
CA ASP A 512 34.16 -11.44 -16.14
C ASP A 512 34.15 -10.14 -15.34
N LEU A 513 33.13 -9.31 -15.59
CA LEU A 513 32.95 -8.02 -14.93
C LEU A 513 32.07 -8.12 -13.68
N LYS A 514 31.45 -9.29 -13.42
CA LYS A 514 30.63 -9.50 -12.22
C LYS A 514 31.53 -9.54 -10.99
N GLY A 515 31.30 -8.61 -10.07
CA GLY A 515 32.12 -8.48 -8.86
C GLY A 515 33.55 -7.97 -9.10
N ALA A 516 33.91 -7.59 -10.34
CA ALA A 516 35.22 -7.00 -10.61
C ALA A 516 35.39 -5.67 -9.85
N GLU A 517 36.54 -5.53 -9.20
CA GLU A 517 36.98 -4.29 -8.57
C GLU A 517 37.00 -3.13 -9.58
N PRO A 518 36.84 -1.87 -9.13
CA PRO A 518 37.00 -0.71 -9.98
C PRO A 518 38.39 -0.72 -10.65
N ILE A 519 38.45 -0.36 -11.93
CA ILE A 519 39.71 -0.30 -12.68
C ILE A 519 40.58 0.81 -12.10
N LEU A 520 41.74 0.43 -11.57
CA LEU A 520 42.70 1.33 -10.96
C LEU A 520 43.67 1.87 -12.00
N LYS A 521 44.42 2.91 -11.63
CA LYS A 521 45.47 3.48 -12.49
C LYS A 521 46.50 2.43 -12.93
N ASN A 522 46.86 1.51 -12.04
CA ASN A 522 47.79 0.42 -12.34
C ASN A 522 47.23 -0.54 -13.42
N ASP A 523 45.91 -0.78 -13.43
CA ASP A 523 45.29 -1.62 -14.47
C ASP A 523 45.36 -0.95 -15.85
N LEU A 524 45.23 0.38 -15.92
CA LEU A 524 45.41 1.13 -17.16
C LEU A 524 46.85 1.02 -17.69
N ASP A 525 47.84 1.07 -16.81
CA ASP A 525 49.24 0.90 -17.18
C ASP A 525 49.50 -0.52 -17.71
N VAL A 526 48.98 -1.55 -17.03
CA VAL A 526 49.05 -2.96 -17.45
C VAL A 526 48.33 -3.18 -18.79
N MET A 527 47.17 -2.58 -19.00
CA MET A 527 46.46 -2.61 -20.29
C MET A 527 47.31 -2.02 -21.40
N GLY A 528 47.97 -0.89 -21.15
CA GLY A 528 48.92 -0.29 -22.08
C GLY A 528 50.08 -1.21 -22.44
N GLU A 529 50.64 -1.93 -21.47
CA GLU A 529 51.70 -2.93 -21.70
C GLU A 529 51.22 -4.10 -22.56
N ILE A 530 50.05 -4.67 -22.24
CA ILE A 530 49.47 -5.77 -23.02
C ILE A 530 49.21 -5.32 -24.46
N LEU A 531 48.65 -4.13 -24.67
CA LEU A 531 48.41 -3.59 -26.01
C LEU A 531 49.72 -3.34 -26.78
N THR A 532 50.76 -2.87 -26.10
CA THR A 532 52.10 -2.72 -26.70
C THR A 532 52.63 -4.07 -27.19
N ALA A 533 52.46 -5.13 -26.39
CA ALA A 533 52.82 -6.49 -26.77
C ALA A 533 51.97 -7.03 -27.95
N ILE A 534 50.68 -6.70 -27.99
CA ILE A 534 49.78 -7.07 -29.10
C ILE A 534 50.18 -6.38 -30.41
N ASP A 535 50.52 -5.09 -30.35
CA ASP A 535 50.77 -4.26 -31.53
C ASP A 535 52.18 -4.45 -32.14
N ASP A 536 53.09 -5.19 -31.48
CA ASP A 536 54.51 -5.37 -31.86
C ASP A 536 55.24 -4.03 -32.10
N LYS A 537 54.75 -2.95 -31.47
CA LYS A 537 55.31 -1.60 -31.54
C LYS A 537 56.14 -1.31 -30.30
N GLY A 538 57.29 -0.66 -30.47
CA GLY A 538 58.10 -0.18 -29.36
C GLY A 538 57.42 0.94 -28.60
N LYS A 539 57.25 0.77 -27.29
CA LYS A 539 56.89 1.87 -26.39
C LYS A 539 58.14 2.67 -26.07
N GLN A 540 58.20 3.91 -26.51
CA GLN A 540 59.29 4.82 -26.14
C GLN A 540 59.24 5.12 -24.63
N LEU A 541 60.40 5.13 -23.97
CA LEU A 541 60.54 5.33 -22.54
C LEU A 541 61.64 6.36 -22.26
N ASP A 542 61.40 7.24 -21.28
CA ASP A 542 62.44 8.17 -20.80
C ASP A 542 63.54 7.44 -20.01
N ALA A 543 63.13 6.40 -19.28
CA ALA A 543 64.01 5.54 -18.51
C ALA A 543 63.38 4.16 -18.31
N ILE A 544 64.22 3.14 -18.13
CA ILE A 544 63.78 1.80 -17.74
C ILE A 544 64.73 1.23 -16.68
N SER A 545 64.19 0.58 -15.65
CA SER A 545 65.00 -0.06 -14.62
C SER A 545 64.88 -1.58 -14.69
N ALA A 546 66.00 -2.28 -14.53
CA ALA A 546 66.04 -3.74 -14.42
C ALA A 546 66.85 -4.16 -13.20
N LYS A 547 66.52 -5.32 -12.62
CA LYS A 547 67.33 -5.93 -11.56
C LYS A 547 68.40 -6.82 -12.17
N ILE A 548 69.65 -6.66 -11.75
CA ILE A 548 70.81 -7.40 -12.22
C ILE A 548 71.51 -8.01 -11.01
N GLN A 549 71.95 -9.26 -11.14
CA GLN A 549 72.72 -9.91 -10.08
C GLN A 549 74.08 -9.21 -9.93
N ALA A 550 74.48 -8.94 -8.69
CA ALA A 550 75.66 -8.13 -8.39
C ALA A 550 76.95 -8.68 -9.01
N ASP A 551 77.09 -10.02 -9.03
CA ASP A 551 78.21 -10.75 -9.64
C ASP A 551 78.33 -10.56 -11.17
N LYS A 552 77.24 -10.13 -11.83
CA LYS A 552 77.18 -9.89 -13.28
C LYS A 552 77.22 -8.41 -13.63
N TYR A 553 77.16 -7.50 -12.65
CA TYR A 553 77.07 -6.07 -12.90
C TYR A 553 78.30 -5.53 -13.62
N ASP A 554 79.52 -5.89 -13.23
CA ASP A 554 80.74 -5.38 -13.87
C ASP A 554 80.84 -5.81 -15.34
N ALA A 555 80.55 -7.08 -15.63
CA ALA A 555 80.51 -7.60 -16.99
C ALA A 555 79.41 -6.92 -17.84
N PHE A 556 78.29 -6.56 -17.21
CA PHE A 556 77.19 -5.85 -17.84
C PHE A 556 77.52 -4.37 -18.10
N ARG A 557 78.11 -3.67 -17.13
CA ARG A 557 78.55 -2.26 -17.22
C ARG A 557 79.59 -2.08 -18.33
N GLN A 558 80.52 -3.02 -18.46
CA GLN A 558 81.52 -3.00 -19.54
C GLN A 558 80.94 -3.17 -20.95
N ARG A 559 79.72 -3.71 -21.11
CA ARG A 559 79.05 -3.82 -22.42
C ARG A 559 78.30 -2.56 -22.82
N ILE A 560 77.85 -1.78 -21.84
CA ILE A 560 77.07 -0.55 -22.07
C ILE A 560 78.00 0.66 -22.21
N ASN A 561 79.08 0.71 -21.44
CA ASN A 561 79.93 1.90 -21.35
C ASN A 561 80.99 2.12 -22.46
N PRO A 562 81.18 1.24 -23.47
CA PRO A 562 81.97 1.57 -24.65
C PRO A 562 81.21 1.56 -25.98
N VAL A 563 79.93 1.16 -26.04
CA VAL A 563 79.18 1.01 -27.30
C VAL A 563 78.36 2.27 -27.59
N MET A 564 78.83 3.10 -28.52
CA MET A 564 78.09 4.26 -29.07
C MET A 564 77.21 3.84 -30.27
N GLY A 565 76.35 2.84 -30.09
CA GLY A 565 75.55 2.25 -31.17
C GLY A 565 74.24 1.62 -30.68
N PRO A 566 73.45 1.01 -31.58
CA PRO A 566 72.19 0.35 -31.22
C PRO A 566 72.47 -0.84 -30.29
N LEU A 567 71.83 -0.83 -29.12
CA LEU A 567 71.91 -1.89 -28.13
C LEU A 567 70.53 -2.53 -27.98
N CYS A 568 70.51 -3.86 -28.03
CA CYS A 568 69.32 -4.67 -27.79
C CYS A 568 69.56 -5.53 -26.55
N ILE A 569 68.71 -5.37 -25.53
CA ILE A 569 68.76 -6.16 -24.30
C ILE A 569 67.48 -6.97 -24.20
N THR A 570 67.61 -8.29 -24.30
CA THR A 570 66.48 -9.21 -24.14
C THR A 570 66.44 -9.74 -22.71
N ASN A 571 65.29 -9.63 -22.07
CA ASN A 571 65.02 -10.31 -20.80
C ASN A 571 64.99 -11.82 -21.06
N LYS A 572 65.66 -12.60 -20.20
CA LYS A 572 65.71 -14.07 -20.32
C LYS A 572 64.47 -14.77 -19.77
N ARG A 573 63.53 -14.04 -19.16
CA ARG A 573 62.28 -14.59 -18.65
C ARG A 573 61.11 -13.97 -19.39
N ILE A 574 60.12 -14.80 -19.67
CA ILE A 574 58.82 -14.35 -20.16
C ILE A 574 58.21 -13.44 -19.10
N LEU A 575 57.87 -12.22 -19.50
CA LEU A 575 57.17 -11.27 -18.66
C LEU A 575 55.69 -11.65 -18.60
N ARG A 576 55.16 -11.67 -17.39
CA ARG A 576 53.75 -11.95 -17.12
C ARG A 576 53.14 -10.78 -16.37
N CYS A 577 51.90 -10.45 -16.69
CA CYS A 577 51.12 -9.47 -15.96
C CYS A 577 49.72 -10.02 -15.67
N LYS A 578 49.09 -9.49 -14.63
CA LYS A 578 47.72 -9.83 -14.27
C LYS A 578 46.84 -8.63 -14.56
N LEU A 579 45.75 -8.84 -15.29
CA LEU A 579 44.73 -7.83 -15.52
C LEU A 579 43.37 -8.44 -15.21
N LEU A 580 42.67 -7.83 -14.25
CA LEU A 580 41.42 -8.36 -13.71
C LEU A 580 41.58 -9.84 -13.28
N ASN A 581 40.82 -10.72 -13.91
CA ASN A 581 40.70 -12.13 -13.52
C ASN A 581 41.60 -13.05 -14.35
N HIS A 582 42.53 -12.50 -15.14
CA HIS A 582 43.38 -13.26 -16.07
C HIS A 582 44.85 -12.89 -15.93
N ASP A 583 45.70 -13.90 -16.10
CA ASP A 583 47.15 -13.76 -16.23
C ASP A 583 47.54 -13.81 -17.71
N PHE A 584 48.37 -12.87 -18.14
CA PHE A 584 48.81 -12.71 -19.52
C PHE A 584 50.31 -12.95 -19.63
N GLU A 585 50.72 -13.66 -20.67
CA GLU A 585 52.12 -13.78 -21.06
C GLU A 585 52.42 -12.77 -22.16
N LEU A 586 53.22 -11.75 -21.83
CA LEU A 586 53.60 -10.70 -22.77
C LEU A 586 54.70 -11.17 -23.74
N GLY A 587 55.49 -12.17 -23.33
CA GLY A 587 56.68 -12.64 -24.04
C GLY A 587 57.98 -12.13 -23.43
N TYR A 588 59.07 -12.26 -24.18
CA TYR A 588 60.39 -11.74 -23.79
C TYR A 588 60.42 -10.22 -23.99
N GLY A 589 60.65 -9.48 -22.90
CA GLY A 589 60.85 -8.03 -22.96
C GLY A 589 62.17 -7.70 -23.65
N ILE A 590 62.13 -6.86 -24.68
CA ILE A 590 63.28 -6.40 -25.45
C ILE A 590 63.40 -4.90 -25.25
N ILE A 591 64.54 -4.46 -24.73
CA ILE A 591 64.91 -3.05 -24.59
C ILE A 591 65.81 -2.72 -25.76
N ASP A 592 65.33 -1.87 -26.66
CA ASP A 592 66.11 -1.35 -27.78
C ASP A 592 66.44 0.11 -27.53
N GLY A 593 67.69 0.50 -27.71
CA GLY A 593 68.02 1.92 -27.64
C GLY A 593 69.37 2.27 -28.23
N GLN A 594 69.54 3.57 -28.52
CA GLN A 594 70.81 4.13 -28.95
C GLN A 594 71.42 4.98 -27.85
N ASN A 595 72.75 5.00 -27.76
CA ASN A 595 73.50 5.84 -26.82
C ASN A 595 73.00 5.70 -25.37
N MET A 596 72.72 4.46 -24.96
CA MET A 596 72.22 4.14 -23.63
C MET A 596 73.30 4.35 -22.56
N TYR A 597 72.90 4.89 -21.41
CA TYR A 597 73.78 5.05 -20.24
C TYR A 597 73.04 4.70 -18.95
N ILE A 598 73.80 4.33 -17.92
CA ILE A 598 73.27 4.04 -16.58
C ILE A 598 73.13 5.36 -15.82
N SER A 599 71.91 5.70 -15.40
CA SER A 599 71.64 7.00 -14.77
C SER A 599 71.77 6.99 -13.24
N ASN A 600 71.82 5.82 -12.60
CA ASN A 600 71.83 5.68 -11.15
C ASN A 600 73.12 5.01 -10.61
N GLU A 601 74.28 5.36 -11.18
CA GLU A 601 75.56 4.73 -10.79
C GLU A 601 75.91 4.87 -9.30
N ASP A 602 75.56 5.99 -8.66
CA ASP A 602 75.88 6.22 -7.24
C ASP A 602 75.01 5.39 -6.28
N GLU A 603 73.74 5.15 -6.64
CA GLU A 603 72.87 4.22 -5.91
C GLU A 603 73.39 2.79 -6.03
N ILE A 604 73.85 2.41 -7.23
CA ILE A 604 74.40 1.08 -7.49
C ILE A 604 75.68 0.83 -6.68
N LYS A 605 76.59 1.81 -6.61
CA LYS A 605 77.80 1.70 -5.77
C LYS A 605 77.44 1.46 -4.30
N SER A 606 76.45 2.19 -3.78
CA SER A 606 75.97 2.02 -2.41
C SER A 606 75.38 0.61 -2.17
N SER A 607 74.58 0.09 -3.11
CA SER A 607 74.03 -1.28 -3.05
C SER A 607 75.12 -2.37 -3.09
N LEU A 608 76.17 -2.17 -3.90
CA LEU A 608 77.32 -3.08 -3.99
C LEU A 608 78.14 -3.10 -2.69
N GLU A 609 78.39 -1.93 -2.11
CA GLU A 609 79.11 -1.80 -0.83
C GLU A 609 78.34 -2.43 0.34
N ASN A 610 77.01 -2.40 0.28
CA ASN A 610 76.13 -3.02 1.27
C ASN A 610 75.93 -4.54 1.07
N GLY A 611 76.55 -5.15 0.05
CA GLY A 611 76.50 -6.59 -0.19
C GLY A 611 75.15 -7.11 -0.73
N GLU A 612 74.38 -6.28 -1.42
CA GLU A 612 73.11 -6.71 -2.02
C GLU A 612 73.33 -7.73 -3.15
N SER A 613 72.53 -8.80 -3.15
CA SER A 613 72.62 -9.86 -4.18
C SER A 613 72.02 -9.44 -5.52
N GLU A 614 71.05 -8.51 -5.52
CA GLU A 614 70.43 -7.92 -6.71
C GLU A 614 70.48 -6.40 -6.65
N ILE A 615 70.87 -5.79 -7.77
CA ILE A 615 71.03 -4.35 -7.91
C ILE A 615 70.04 -3.84 -8.94
N LYS A 616 69.37 -2.72 -8.65
CA LYS A 616 68.51 -2.01 -9.60
C LYS A 616 69.35 -1.09 -10.48
N VAL A 617 69.39 -1.38 -11.79
CA VAL A 617 70.08 -0.57 -12.79
C VAL A 617 69.07 0.16 -13.65
N THR A 618 69.21 1.47 -13.77
CA THR A 618 68.31 2.34 -14.55
C THR A 618 69.01 2.87 -15.79
N PHE A 619 68.41 2.63 -16.96
CA PHE A 619 68.89 3.04 -18.26
C PHE A 619 68.16 4.29 -18.75
N LYS A 620 68.90 5.16 -19.42
CA LYS A 620 68.38 6.28 -20.22
C LYS A 620 69.10 6.33 -21.56
N SER A 621 68.47 6.92 -22.57
CA SER A 621 69.13 7.24 -23.84
C SER A 621 69.50 8.73 -23.88
N LYS A 622 70.71 9.06 -24.37
CA LYS A 622 71.09 10.46 -24.62
C LYS A 622 70.35 11.10 -25.80
N THR A 623 69.84 10.29 -26.73
CA THR A 623 69.10 10.75 -27.92
C THR A 623 67.58 10.67 -27.73
N GLY A 624 67.11 10.08 -26.63
CA GLY A 624 65.69 9.81 -26.39
C GLY A 624 65.20 8.52 -27.06
N ASP A 625 66.07 7.81 -27.77
CA ASP A 625 65.76 6.56 -28.47
C ASP A 625 65.94 5.38 -27.52
N LEU A 626 64.92 5.14 -26.68
CA LEU A 626 64.81 3.99 -25.80
C LEU A 626 63.41 3.42 -25.90
N TYR A 627 63.30 2.16 -26.30
CA TYR A 627 62.04 1.49 -26.61
C TYR A 627 61.95 0.15 -25.88
N LEU A 628 60.77 -0.16 -25.33
CA LEU A 628 60.41 -1.48 -24.82
C LEU A 628 59.46 -2.18 -25.80
N ARG A 629 59.82 -3.38 -26.21
CA ARG A 629 59.02 -4.29 -27.06
C ARG A 629 58.90 -5.66 -26.41
N TYR A 630 57.97 -6.48 -26.90
CA TYR A 630 57.79 -7.84 -26.44
C TYR A 630 57.82 -8.81 -27.63
N CYS A 631 58.53 -9.94 -27.50
CA CYS A 631 58.64 -10.95 -28.55
C CYS A 631 58.27 -12.35 -28.02
N LYS A 632 57.68 -13.20 -28.88
CA LYS A 632 57.25 -14.56 -28.50
C LYS A 632 58.38 -15.59 -28.49
N ASP A 633 59.44 -15.39 -29.28
CA ASP A 633 60.54 -16.33 -29.41
C ASP A 633 61.81 -15.80 -28.71
N GLU A 634 62.57 -16.70 -28.08
CA GLU A 634 63.79 -16.38 -27.32
C GLU A 634 64.99 -16.01 -28.22
N GLY A 635 64.78 -15.84 -29.54
CA GLY A 635 65.83 -15.54 -30.51
C GLY A 635 65.33 -14.94 -31.84
N THR A 636 65.97 -13.83 -32.21
CA THR A 636 66.10 -13.22 -33.55
C THR A 636 64.88 -12.56 -34.21
N ARG A 637 64.83 -11.22 -34.09
CA ARG A 637 64.66 -10.31 -35.25
C ARG A 637 65.81 -9.30 -35.24
N SER A 638 66.30 -8.92 -36.42
CA SER A 638 67.32 -7.88 -36.60
C SER A 638 66.92 -6.58 -35.88
N PRO A 639 67.90 -5.74 -35.48
CA PRO A 639 67.62 -4.37 -35.06
C PRO A 639 66.75 -3.67 -36.10
N LEU A 640 65.93 -2.71 -35.64
CA LEU A 640 65.12 -1.84 -36.49
C LEU A 640 65.94 -1.38 -37.72
N PRO A 641 65.36 -1.32 -38.94
CA PRO A 641 66.00 -0.65 -40.05
C PRO A 641 66.30 0.81 -39.67
N GLU A 642 67.41 1.33 -40.20
CA GLU A 642 67.95 2.69 -40.00
C GLU A 642 66.91 3.81 -39.94
#